data_AF-A0A3R5WXC2-F1
#
_entry.id   AF-A0A3R5WXC2-F1
#
_cell.length_a   1.000
_cell.length_b   1.000
_cell.length_c   1.000
_cell.angle_alpha   90.00
_cell.angle_beta   90.00
_cell.angle_gamma   90.00
#
_symmetry.space_group_name_H-M   'P 1'
#
loop_
_entity.id
_entity.type
_entity.pdbx_description
1 polymer ?
#
loop_
_entity_poly.entity_id
_entity_poly.type
_entity_poly.pdbx_seq_one_letter_code
_entity_poly.pdbx_strand_id
1 'polypeptide(L)'
;MAALLSAVMVVTAVPQFVKEVHAAELPDSTKFATVDELKTFNTNDNDGEKNPAKVYFGNNDQQWWIAGSQDGNLALFAASPLAINQMFESTWENDKTNQDLWKDCTYLNESPIEVGPNHYGASPLRNTLKDLEISYFTSAEQNLMNETTIYTDDLKNSSVYSTTNKLYLAYGYEDKSVWDEYITVGENSSKDLNNGLRIDNNYWGKGDLWLRAPHLSDPHRYARIAQTKPTMYNKIIVYYQFVNSQIALVPAFELNLSSVLFASAASAASSDGALTTNGAFTLRYSGKDLGSVLVSYDKRKVILTGVPNGTYLIVQNSDGAKAKHITNEKEVSASDMGLDTFVNCKVWLETTNTTNRMTYATLATEEKETIVNITAGTGLSIASNNAKQEVAPNTAITDITVEVVDGYYLPEAYISNLQSRLNGLKVSETDGGFTISGTPTSNVNVTLPAARKEHFVVEGGVKGTDYTYRNGILTFNTNGKYVVKHPEGITETSDRIVIPENFKGMLTLDNITINLNDVPCIDVAGSADLTIMIRGTNVLGVHSGDAAAIQFMNVTDSGCLVIDSEEPEGELKLHGRNGPGIGSPGYNSAYTKNIYINGGIIDVSSDNGIGIGSYSTTQPSEITINGGTITGSKIGSNVSNSSVIIKGGNIRNELIGEIVIDGGFVQGKVNDTEIKNSAGDTVYKANITLENSNVKSLKVDGKDYAFPAQLGTDKIWVYLPVGEHKLTHEDFDGKTYEFTIRIGEDGTAKQVNSWTEELTIQGWKYGENANHPSAKAKFGTVTYTYSSEENGVYASGVPTNVGTHYVKATVEETNDYTGLESNPVPFEITKANTTLTFEKDNIDKTYDKHAISEPNVTKQEVVKM
;
A
#
# COMPACT_ATOMS: atom_id res chain seq x y z
N MET A 1 40.85 -88.36 -24.47
CA MET A 1 40.74 -86.98 -24.98
C MET A 1 39.91 -86.22 -23.96
N ALA A 2 40.50 -85.43 -23.04
CA ALA A 2 40.93 -84.03 -23.21
C ALA A 2 39.74 -83.14 -23.62
N ALA A 3 39.38 -81.99 -23.05
CA ALA A 3 39.92 -81.06 -22.04
C ALA A 3 38.71 -80.10 -21.69
N LEU A 4 38.43 -79.71 -20.45
CA LEU A 4 39.01 -78.60 -19.64
C LEU A 4 38.39 -77.20 -19.94
N LEU A 5 37.91 -76.55 -18.85
CA LEU A 5 37.76 -75.11 -18.50
C LEU A 5 36.36 -74.81 -17.89
N SER A 6 36.20 -74.69 -16.55
CA SER A 6 36.52 -73.56 -15.63
C SER A 6 35.48 -72.41 -15.70
N ALA A 7 34.92 -71.82 -14.64
CA ALA A 7 35.03 -71.96 -13.19
C ALA A 7 33.92 -71.13 -12.52
N VAL A 8 33.84 -71.26 -11.18
CA VAL A 8 33.25 -70.37 -10.16
C VAL A 8 31.85 -70.77 -9.63
N MET A 9 31.88 -71.49 -8.51
CA MET A 9 30.78 -71.67 -7.55
C MET A 9 30.53 -70.37 -6.79
N VAL A 10 29.29 -69.89 -6.78
CA VAL A 10 28.78 -68.93 -5.79
C VAL A 10 28.08 -69.71 -4.70
N VAL A 11 28.54 -69.54 -3.46
CA VAL A 11 27.89 -70.03 -2.24
C VAL A 11 26.59 -69.24 -2.07
N THR A 12 25.45 -69.90 -2.25
CA THR A 12 24.14 -69.32 -1.93
C THR A 12 23.95 -69.30 -0.41
N ALA A 13 24.24 -68.15 0.21
CA ALA A 13 23.74 -67.84 1.54
C ALA A 13 22.23 -67.60 1.45
N VAL A 14 21.47 -68.33 2.27
CA VAL A 14 20.03 -68.13 2.46
C VAL A 14 19.82 -66.75 3.09
N PRO A 15 18.98 -65.85 2.54
CA PRO A 15 18.68 -64.58 3.17
C PRO A 15 17.84 -64.84 4.42
N GLN A 16 18.41 -64.48 5.56
CA GLN A 16 17.70 -64.34 6.82
C GLN A 16 16.68 -63.21 6.64
N PHE A 17 15.39 -63.50 6.85
CA PHE A 17 14.32 -62.50 6.78
C PHE A 17 14.70 -61.28 7.63
N VAL A 18 14.73 -60.12 6.98
CA VAL A 18 14.89 -58.82 7.63
C VAL A 18 13.75 -58.69 8.63
N LYS A 19 14.10 -58.57 9.92
CA LYS A 19 13.16 -58.23 10.98
C LYS A 19 12.57 -56.87 10.61
N GLU A 20 11.26 -56.80 10.37
CA GLU A 20 10.57 -55.51 10.27
C GLU A 20 10.87 -54.72 11.55
N VAL A 21 11.66 -53.64 11.42
CA VAL A 21 11.92 -52.69 12.49
C VAL A 21 10.66 -51.84 12.58
N HIS A 22 9.69 -52.28 13.38
CA HIS A 22 8.63 -51.37 13.80
C HIS A 22 9.30 -50.18 14.50
N ALA A 23 9.08 -48.98 14.00
CA ALA A 23 9.46 -47.77 14.72
C ALA A 23 8.82 -47.82 16.11
N ALA A 24 9.61 -47.69 17.16
CA ALA A 24 9.10 -47.71 18.54
C ALA A 24 7.97 -46.67 18.71
N GLU A 25 6.96 -47.00 19.51
CA GLU A 25 5.86 -46.11 19.84
C GLU A 25 6.22 -45.20 21.02
N LEU A 26 5.43 -44.14 21.23
CA LEU A 26 5.57 -43.31 22.43
C LEU A 26 5.25 -44.16 23.68
N PRO A 27 5.90 -43.90 24.82
CA PRO A 27 5.52 -44.58 26.06
C PRO A 27 4.10 -44.14 26.45
N ASP A 28 3.22 -45.11 26.72
CA ASP A 28 1.90 -44.85 27.29
C ASP A 28 1.98 -44.33 28.74
N SER A 29 0.84 -43.95 29.30
CA SER A 29 0.75 -43.42 30.66
C SER A 29 1.24 -44.40 31.74
N THR A 30 1.25 -45.71 31.49
CA THR A 30 1.77 -46.73 32.42
C THR A 30 3.30 -46.77 32.46
N LYS A 31 3.97 -46.19 31.44
CA LYS A 31 5.44 -46.10 31.34
C LYS A 31 5.96 -44.70 31.61
N PHE A 32 5.23 -43.67 31.21
CA PHE A 32 5.55 -42.27 31.45
C PHE A 32 4.25 -41.50 31.70
N ALA A 33 4.10 -40.94 32.90
CA ALA A 33 2.89 -40.20 33.29
C ALA A 33 3.25 -38.75 33.62
N THR A 34 2.55 -37.81 32.99
CA THR A 34 2.48 -36.42 33.43
C THR A 34 1.78 -36.33 34.79
N VAL A 35 1.88 -35.17 35.46
CA VAL A 35 1.20 -34.93 36.75
C VAL A 35 -0.31 -35.14 36.65
N ASP A 36 -0.93 -34.76 35.54
CA ASP A 36 -2.38 -34.94 35.37
C ASP A 36 -2.74 -36.40 35.07
N GLU A 37 -1.94 -37.12 34.29
CA GLU A 37 -2.12 -38.56 34.10
C GLU A 37 -1.93 -39.32 35.42
N LEU A 38 -0.98 -38.91 36.28
CA LEU A 38 -0.76 -39.53 37.59
C LEU A 38 -2.01 -39.50 38.47
N LYS A 39 -2.81 -38.43 38.39
CA LYS A 39 -4.05 -38.27 39.18
C LYS A 39 -5.18 -39.18 38.71
N THR A 40 -5.05 -39.80 37.53
CA THR A 40 -6.06 -40.73 36.99
C THR A 40 -5.90 -42.14 37.53
N PHE A 41 -4.71 -42.53 38.00
CA PHE A 41 -4.50 -43.83 38.62
C PHE A 41 -5.22 -43.92 39.96
N ASN A 42 -5.83 -45.07 40.23
CA ASN A 42 -6.54 -45.31 41.47
C ASN A 42 -6.62 -46.82 41.79
N THR A 43 -7.11 -47.13 42.99
CA THR A 43 -7.31 -48.51 43.48
C THR A 43 -8.78 -48.90 43.61
N ASN A 44 -9.67 -48.19 42.90
CA ASN A 44 -11.09 -48.45 42.84
C ASN A 44 -11.42 -49.28 41.59
N ASP A 45 -11.47 -50.60 41.75
CA ASP A 45 -11.83 -51.55 40.68
C ASP A 45 -13.30 -51.42 40.23
N ASN A 46 -14.08 -50.51 40.81
CA ASN A 46 -15.53 -50.37 40.61
C ASN A 46 -15.95 -49.02 39.98
N ASP A 47 -15.02 -48.17 39.56
CA ASP A 47 -15.31 -46.89 38.91
C ASP A 47 -15.51 -46.97 37.38
N GLY A 48 -15.34 -48.17 36.80
CA GLY A 48 -15.49 -48.44 35.37
C GLY A 48 -14.18 -48.72 34.63
N GLU A 49 -13.02 -48.43 35.22
CA GLU A 49 -11.71 -48.71 34.61
C GLU A 49 -10.66 -49.13 35.65
N LYS A 50 -10.13 -50.35 35.51
CA LYS A 50 -9.07 -50.85 36.38
C LYS A 50 -7.72 -50.25 36.00
N ASN A 51 -7.29 -49.20 36.70
CA ASN A 51 -6.04 -48.50 36.41
C ASN A 51 -5.13 -48.29 37.65
N PRO A 52 -4.59 -49.37 38.26
CA PRO A 52 -3.72 -49.25 39.43
C PRO A 52 -2.27 -48.97 39.05
N ALA A 53 -1.64 -48.03 39.75
CA ALA A 53 -0.21 -47.78 39.64
C ALA A 53 0.45 -47.58 41.00
N LYS A 54 1.77 -47.71 41.04
CA LYS A 54 2.59 -47.48 42.24
C LYS A 54 3.67 -46.46 42.00
N VAL A 55 4.12 -45.81 43.06
CA VAL A 55 5.33 -44.97 43.10
C VAL A 55 6.33 -45.49 44.12
N TYR A 56 7.62 -45.23 43.90
CA TYR A 56 8.66 -45.40 44.92
C TYR A 56 8.74 -44.15 45.80
N PHE A 57 8.67 -44.33 47.12
CA PHE A 57 8.81 -43.21 48.07
C PHE A 57 9.20 -43.71 49.48
N GLY A 58 10.16 -43.05 50.13
CA GLY A 58 10.66 -43.46 51.44
C GLY A 58 11.78 -44.50 51.39
N ASN A 59 12.12 -45.07 52.54
CA ASN A 59 13.26 -45.98 52.68
C ASN A 59 13.04 -47.35 52.03
N ASN A 60 14.13 -48.06 51.75
CA ASN A 60 14.15 -49.45 51.27
C ASN A 60 13.30 -49.72 50.02
N ASP A 61 13.25 -48.76 49.08
CA ASP A 61 12.46 -48.84 47.85
C ASP A 61 10.97 -49.17 48.10
N GLN A 62 10.42 -48.63 49.20
CA GLN A 62 9.02 -48.82 49.56
C GLN A 62 8.11 -48.34 48.43
N GLN A 63 7.22 -49.25 48.02
CA GLN A 63 6.22 -48.97 46.99
C GLN A 63 4.92 -48.52 47.64
N TRP A 64 4.25 -47.57 46.99
CA TRP A 64 2.96 -47.05 47.43
C TRP A 64 1.97 -47.13 46.28
N TRP A 65 0.81 -47.71 46.54
CA TRP A 65 -0.33 -47.63 45.62
C TRP A 65 -0.83 -46.19 45.56
N ILE A 66 -1.12 -45.72 44.34
CA ILE A 66 -1.87 -44.48 44.14
C ILE A 66 -3.34 -44.80 44.43
N ALA A 67 -3.83 -44.37 45.59
CA ALA A 67 -5.22 -44.58 45.98
C ALA A 67 -6.18 -43.77 45.11
N GLY A 68 -5.73 -42.59 44.69
CA GLY A 68 -6.45 -41.62 43.87
C GLY A 68 -5.95 -40.21 44.16
N SER A 69 -6.63 -39.21 43.59
CA SER A 69 -6.31 -37.79 43.80
C SER A 69 -7.38 -37.06 44.59
N GLN A 70 -6.95 -36.21 45.52
CA GLN A 70 -7.76 -35.24 46.27
C GLN A 70 -7.00 -33.91 46.29
N ASP A 71 -7.72 -32.80 46.14
CA ASP A 71 -7.18 -31.42 46.15
C ASP A 71 -5.93 -31.18 45.28
N GLY A 72 -5.86 -31.89 44.15
CA GLY A 72 -4.75 -31.79 43.19
C GLY A 72 -3.48 -32.55 43.59
N ASN A 73 -3.50 -33.29 44.70
CA ASN A 73 -2.43 -34.14 45.22
C ASN A 73 -2.79 -35.63 45.10
N LEU A 74 -1.89 -36.55 45.48
CA LEU A 74 -2.17 -37.99 45.49
C LEU A 74 -2.26 -38.51 46.92
N ALA A 75 -3.31 -39.27 47.26
CA ALA A 75 -3.24 -40.12 48.43
C ALA A 75 -2.52 -41.42 48.08
N LEU A 76 -1.50 -41.74 48.85
CA LEU A 76 -0.65 -42.91 48.66
C LEU A 76 -0.90 -43.90 49.80
N PHE A 77 -1.13 -45.17 49.46
CA PHE A 77 -1.31 -46.25 50.42
C PHE A 77 -0.15 -47.25 50.33
N ALA A 78 0.48 -47.57 51.47
CA ALA A 78 1.66 -48.41 51.48
C ALA A 78 1.36 -49.81 50.91
N ALA A 79 2.17 -50.29 49.95
CA ALA A 79 1.98 -51.62 49.38
C ALA A 79 2.50 -52.76 50.27
N SER A 80 3.23 -52.42 51.34
CA SER A 80 3.73 -53.34 52.36
C SER A 80 3.79 -52.67 53.73
N PRO A 81 3.74 -53.43 54.84
CA PRO A 81 3.81 -52.87 56.18
C PRO A 81 5.09 -52.08 56.46
N LEU A 82 4.96 -50.92 57.11
CA LEU A 82 6.09 -50.15 57.62
C LEU A 82 6.52 -50.63 59.03
N ALA A 83 5.58 -51.21 59.78
CA ALA A 83 5.86 -51.89 61.04
C ALA A 83 4.95 -53.12 61.20
N ILE A 84 5.45 -54.14 61.90
CA ILE A 84 4.71 -55.39 62.19
C ILE A 84 4.63 -55.62 63.69
N ASN A 85 3.75 -56.53 64.11
CA ASN A 85 3.54 -56.91 65.51
C ASN A 85 3.15 -55.74 66.43
N GLN A 86 2.37 -54.80 65.92
CA GLN A 86 1.94 -53.62 66.65
C GLN A 86 0.59 -53.90 67.33
N MET A 87 0.45 -53.50 68.60
CA MET A 87 -0.82 -53.56 69.32
C MET A 87 -1.54 -52.22 69.21
N PHE A 88 -2.85 -52.25 68.98
CA PHE A 88 -3.67 -51.04 69.01
C PHE A 88 -3.65 -50.38 70.39
N GLU A 89 -3.85 -51.19 71.42
CA GLU A 89 -3.68 -50.82 72.83
C GLU A 89 -3.31 -52.06 73.65
N SER A 90 -2.26 -51.94 74.45
CA SER A 90 -1.79 -52.98 75.37
C SER A 90 -2.65 -53.07 76.64
N THR A 91 -3.12 -51.93 77.17
CA THR A 91 -3.98 -51.85 78.35
C THR A 91 -5.47 -51.89 77.97
N TRP A 92 -5.89 -52.99 77.35
CA TRP A 92 -7.23 -53.16 76.75
C TRP A 92 -8.40 -53.24 77.74
N GLU A 93 -8.13 -53.46 79.04
CA GLU A 93 -9.16 -53.66 80.07
C GLU A 93 -9.72 -52.35 80.64
N ASN A 94 -8.99 -51.23 80.51
CA ASN A 94 -9.32 -49.96 81.14
C ASN A 94 -9.45 -48.83 80.12
N ASP A 95 -10.36 -47.91 80.38
CA ASP A 95 -10.47 -46.66 79.64
C ASP A 95 -9.30 -45.72 79.97
N LYS A 96 -9.01 -44.83 79.04
CA LYS A 96 -7.92 -43.85 79.15
C LYS A 96 -8.47 -42.56 79.72
N THR A 97 -7.88 -42.08 80.82
CA THR A 97 -8.26 -40.83 81.50
C THR A 97 -7.20 -39.73 81.35
N ASN A 98 -6.02 -40.06 80.81
CA ASN A 98 -4.97 -39.08 80.57
C ASN A 98 -5.21 -38.30 79.27
N GLN A 99 -5.85 -37.13 79.39
CA GLN A 99 -6.22 -36.26 78.27
C GLN A 99 -5.02 -35.81 77.40
N ASP A 100 -3.80 -35.82 77.93
CA ASP A 100 -2.60 -35.51 77.14
C ASP A 100 -2.40 -36.47 75.95
N LEU A 101 -2.98 -37.68 76.01
CA LEU A 101 -2.90 -38.68 74.94
C LEU A 101 -3.71 -38.30 73.70
N TRP A 102 -4.77 -37.48 73.83
CA TRP A 102 -5.61 -37.03 72.72
C TRP A 102 -5.77 -35.51 72.64
N LYS A 103 -4.89 -34.74 73.29
CA LYS A 103 -4.90 -33.27 73.24
C LYS A 103 -4.77 -32.69 71.83
N ASP A 104 -4.15 -33.44 70.91
CA ASP A 104 -3.99 -33.08 69.50
C ASP A 104 -5.19 -33.53 68.64
N CYS A 105 -6.27 -34.03 69.24
CA CYS A 105 -7.51 -34.38 68.56
C CYS A 105 -8.49 -33.22 68.63
N THR A 106 -9.19 -32.92 67.54
CA THR A 106 -10.23 -31.89 67.52
C THR A 106 -11.60 -32.54 67.53
N TYR A 107 -12.35 -32.36 68.61
CA TYR A 107 -13.73 -32.81 68.72
C TYR A 107 -14.69 -31.75 68.16
N LEU A 108 -15.78 -32.18 67.53
CA LEU A 108 -16.83 -31.27 67.06
C LEU A 108 -17.60 -30.61 68.23
N ASN A 109 -17.63 -31.28 69.38
CA ASN A 109 -18.23 -30.83 70.63
C ASN A 109 -17.14 -30.73 71.73
N GLU A 110 -17.54 -30.65 73.00
CA GLU A 110 -16.60 -30.68 74.13
C GLU A 110 -15.71 -31.95 74.10
N SER A 111 -14.42 -31.77 74.39
CA SER A 111 -13.46 -32.88 74.46
C SER A 111 -13.80 -33.80 75.64
N PRO A 112 -13.81 -35.13 75.45
CA PRO A 112 -14.16 -36.07 76.51
C PRO A 112 -13.07 -36.15 77.58
N ILE A 113 -13.48 -36.44 78.81
CA ILE A 113 -12.58 -36.65 79.96
C ILE A 113 -11.99 -38.07 80.01
N GLU A 114 -12.62 -39.02 79.32
CA GLU A 114 -12.17 -40.40 79.17
C GLU A 114 -12.49 -40.94 77.77
N VAL A 115 -11.63 -41.81 77.23
CA VAL A 115 -11.82 -42.46 75.92
C VAL A 115 -11.51 -43.95 75.98
N GLY A 116 -12.07 -44.74 75.07
CA GLY A 116 -11.89 -46.20 75.05
C GLY A 116 -10.47 -46.63 74.63
N PRO A 117 -10.05 -47.87 74.94
CA PRO A 117 -8.74 -48.35 74.51
C PRO A 117 -8.59 -48.45 72.98
N ASN A 118 -9.70 -48.58 72.25
CA ASN A 118 -9.77 -48.51 70.78
C ASN A 118 -9.76 -47.08 70.18
N HIS A 119 -9.56 -46.03 70.99
CA HIS A 119 -9.50 -44.65 70.49
C HIS A 119 -8.17 -44.39 69.74
N TYR A 120 -8.23 -44.31 68.39
CA TYR A 120 -7.05 -44.13 67.52
C TYR A 120 -6.20 -42.91 67.89
N GLY A 121 -6.82 -41.76 68.15
CA GLY A 121 -6.12 -40.53 68.52
C GLY A 121 -5.26 -40.63 69.78
N ALA A 122 -5.60 -41.58 70.66
CA ALA A 122 -4.96 -41.86 71.96
C ALA A 122 -4.20 -43.21 71.95
N SER A 123 -4.00 -43.80 70.78
CA SER A 123 -3.39 -45.13 70.64
C SER A 123 -1.86 -45.06 70.56
N PRO A 124 -1.14 -46.05 71.11
CA PRO A 124 0.28 -46.26 70.82
C PRO A 124 0.59 -46.33 69.33
N LEU A 125 -0.30 -46.88 68.49
CA LEU A 125 -0.11 -46.96 67.04
C LEU A 125 0.10 -45.59 66.39
N ARG A 126 -0.67 -44.58 66.82
CA ARG A 126 -0.53 -43.22 66.28
C ARG A 126 0.83 -42.61 66.64
N ASN A 127 1.39 -42.94 67.81
CA ASN A 127 2.75 -42.52 68.16
C ASN A 127 3.79 -43.25 67.30
N THR A 128 3.63 -44.57 67.08
CA THR A 128 4.49 -45.34 66.16
C THR A 128 4.49 -44.75 64.75
N LEU A 129 3.35 -44.26 64.25
CA LEU A 129 3.27 -43.59 62.95
C LEU A 129 4.04 -42.27 62.91
N LYS A 130 3.95 -41.46 63.99
CA LYS A 130 4.76 -40.22 64.12
C LYS A 130 6.27 -40.54 64.14
N ASP A 131 6.68 -41.62 64.80
CA ASP A 131 8.08 -42.05 64.81
C ASP A 131 8.54 -42.59 63.44
N LEU A 132 7.67 -43.30 62.73
CA LEU A 132 7.92 -43.78 61.37
C LEU A 132 8.03 -42.63 60.37
N GLU A 133 7.27 -41.56 60.52
CA GLU A 133 7.39 -40.35 59.71
C GLU A 133 8.82 -39.80 59.72
N ILE A 134 9.43 -39.74 60.91
CA ILE A 134 10.77 -39.19 61.12
C ILE A 134 11.86 -40.18 60.71
N SER A 135 11.67 -41.47 61.00
CA SER A 135 12.70 -42.50 60.80
C SER A 135 12.71 -43.14 59.41
N TYR A 136 11.59 -43.15 58.70
CA TYR A 136 11.44 -43.81 57.41
C TYR A 136 11.62 -42.86 56.22
N PHE A 137 11.36 -41.57 56.40
CA PHE A 137 11.42 -40.55 55.36
C PHE A 137 12.52 -39.53 55.65
N THR A 138 13.25 -39.10 54.63
CA THR A 138 14.20 -37.99 54.73
C THR A 138 13.45 -36.67 54.93
N SER A 139 14.15 -35.62 55.39
CA SER A 139 13.54 -34.29 55.51
C SER A 139 13.00 -33.75 54.18
N ALA A 140 13.62 -34.11 53.05
CA ALA A 140 13.14 -33.71 51.72
C ALA A 140 11.82 -34.40 51.36
N GLU A 141 11.71 -35.71 51.60
CA GLU A 141 10.48 -36.47 51.40
C GLU A 141 9.37 -35.99 52.34
N GLN A 142 9.67 -35.74 53.61
CA GLN A 142 8.68 -35.22 54.58
C GLN A 142 8.10 -33.87 54.15
N ASN A 143 8.86 -33.02 53.45
CA ASN A 143 8.36 -31.75 52.92
C ASN A 143 7.38 -31.93 51.74
N LEU A 144 7.37 -33.11 51.12
CA LEU A 144 6.41 -33.48 50.08
C LEU A 144 5.19 -34.20 50.64
N MET A 145 5.19 -34.53 51.94
CA MET A 145 4.07 -35.16 52.59
C MET A 145 3.21 -34.06 53.23
N ASN A 146 1.97 -33.91 52.78
CA ASN A 146 1.03 -32.95 53.36
C ASN A 146 0.50 -33.48 54.69
N GLU A 147 0.15 -32.55 55.59
CA GLU A 147 -0.67 -32.90 56.74
C GLU A 147 -2.11 -33.15 56.28
N THR A 148 -2.63 -34.35 56.54
CA THR A 148 -4.00 -34.73 56.15
C THR A 148 -4.89 -34.75 57.39
N THR A 149 -6.03 -34.07 57.31
CA THR A 149 -7.02 -34.10 58.38
C THR A 149 -8.02 -35.23 58.13
N ILE A 150 -8.10 -36.18 59.05
CA ILE A 150 -9.03 -37.31 58.98
C ILE A 150 -9.92 -37.38 60.21
N TYR A 151 -11.17 -37.72 59.99
CA TYR A 151 -12.19 -37.92 61.01
C TYR A 151 -12.31 -39.40 61.38
N THR A 152 -12.52 -39.66 62.66
CA THR A 152 -12.66 -40.99 63.25
C THR A 152 -13.75 -40.98 64.32
N ASP A 153 -14.46 -42.10 64.47
CA ASP A 153 -15.44 -42.28 65.53
C ASP A 153 -14.79 -42.45 66.91
N ASP A 154 -15.38 -41.79 67.89
CA ASP A 154 -15.31 -42.18 69.29
C ASP A 154 -16.69 -42.75 69.70
N LEU A 155 -16.85 -44.06 69.52
CA LEU A 155 -18.11 -44.75 69.82
C LEU A 155 -18.45 -44.74 71.31
N LYS A 156 -17.46 -44.62 72.21
CA LYS A 156 -17.70 -44.57 73.66
C LYS A 156 -18.42 -43.26 74.02
N ASN A 157 -17.94 -42.15 73.47
CA ASN A 157 -18.50 -40.82 73.72
C ASN A 157 -19.57 -40.41 72.71
N SER A 158 -19.96 -41.31 71.78
CA SER A 158 -20.93 -41.05 70.72
C SER A 158 -20.59 -39.77 69.93
N SER A 159 -19.31 -39.58 69.63
CA SER A 159 -18.78 -38.37 69.03
C SER A 159 -17.82 -38.69 67.89
N VAL A 160 -17.49 -37.66 67.12
CA VAL A 160 -16.50 -37.72 66.04
C VAL A 160 -15.41 -36.71 66.35
N TYR A 161 -14.17 -37.12 66.17
CA TYR A 161 -13.00 -36.26 66.28
C TYR A 161 -12.14 -36.34 65.03
N SER A 162 -11.33 -35.31 64.79
CA SER A 162 -10.31 -35.33 63.77
C SER A 162 -8.90 -35.39 64.35
N THR A 163 -7.99 -35.95 63.55
CA THR A 163 -6.55 -35.87 63.75
C THR A 163 -5.91 -35.38 62.47
N THR A 164 -4.87 -34.55 62.60
CA THR A 164 -4.09 -34.03 61.48
C THR A 164 -2.67 -34.57 61.57
N ASN A 165 -2.26 -35.39 60.60
CA ASN A 165 -0.95 -36.06 60.55
C ASN A 165 -0.55 -36.31 59.09
N LYS A 166 0.76 -36.44 58.82
CA LYS A 166 1.22 -36.82 57.49
C LYS A 166 0.99 -38.31 57.22
N LEU A 167 1.36 -39.17 58.17
CA LEU A 167 1.05 -40.60 58.12
C LEU A 167 -0.17 -40.95 58.97
N TYR A 168 -1.07 -41.75 58.41
CA TYR A 168 -2.27 -42.21 59.10
C TYR A 168 -2.73 -43.59 58.60
N LEU A 169 -3.57 -44.28 59.38
CA LEU A 169 -4.15 -45.56 58.96
C LEU A 169 -5.45 -45.37 58.18
N ALA A 170 -5.78 -46.31 57.31
CA ALA A 170 -7.05 -46.35 56.59
C ALA A 170 -8.26 -46.50 57.53
N TYR A 171 -9.44 -46.11 57.06
CA TYR A 171 -10.72 -46.33 57.71
C TYR A 171 -11.45 -47.46 56.98
N GLY A 172 -12.27 -48.21 57.71
CA GLY A 172 -13.12 -49.23 57.11
C GLY A 172 -14.40 -49.36 57.91
N TYR A 173 -15.47 -49.65 57.19
CA TYR A 173 -16.78 -49.89 57.76
C TYR A 173 -17.13 -51.39 57.73
N GLU A 174 -18.09 -51.76 58.57
CA GLU A 174 -18.71 -53.09 58.59
C GLU A 174 -20.19 -52.81 58.86
N ASP A 175 -21.01 -52.90 57.81
CA ASP A 175 -22.46 -52.89 57.96
C ASP A 175 -22.90 -54.28 58.42
N LYS A 176 -23.81 -54.35 59.40
CA LYS A 176 -24.33 -55.59 59.98
C LYS A 176 -25.04 -56.51 58.97
N SER A 177 -25.14 -56.10 57.70
CA SER A 177 -25.79 -56.84 56.62
C SER A 177 -24.91 -57.11 55.38
N VAL A 178 -23.76 -56.45 55.20
CA VAL A 178 -22.81 -56.67 54.08
C VAL A 178 -21.39 -56.39 54.56
N TRP A 179 -20.48 -57.36 54.39
CA TRP A 179 -19.06 -57.19 54.71
C TRP A 179 -18.36 -56.34 53.65
N ASP A 180 -17.76 -55.22 54.03
CA ASP A 180 -17.05 -54.35 53.10
C ASP A 180 -15.76 -55.03 52.60
N GLU A 181 -15.60 -55.07 51.28
CA GLU A 181 -14.43 -55.62 50.57
C GLU A 181 -13.45 -54.50 50.18
N TYR A 182 -13.57 -53.33 50.81
CA TYR A 182 -12.72 -52.16 50.59
C TYR A 182 -12.51 -51.36 51.88
N ILE A 183 -11.44 -50.57 51.90
CA ILE A 183 -11.14 -49.57 52.93
C ILE A 183 -10.97 -48.20 52.27
N THR A 184 -10.89 -47.13 53.04
CA THR A 184 -10.69 -45.78 52.53
C THR A 184 -9.51 -45.04 53.17
N VAL A 185 -8.82 -44.26 52.36
CA VAL A 185 -7.69 -43.38 52.75
C VAL A 185 -7.94 -41.97 52.20
N GLY A 186 -7.03 -41.03 52.47
CA GLY A 186 -7.27 -39.63 52.09
C GLY A 186 -8.19 -38.91 53.07
N GLU A 187 -8.50 -37.66 52.74
CA GLU A 187 -9.44 -36.86 53.51
C GLU A 187 -10.84 -37.48 53.45
N ASN A 188 -11.50 -37.51 54.60
CA ASN A 188 -12.89 -37.91 54.76
C ASN A 188 -13.70 -36.79 55.43
N SER A 189 -15.00 -36.98 55.62
CA SER A 189 -15.87 -35.98 56.25
C SER A 189 -16.36 -36.44 57.63
N SER A 190 -16.56 -35.50 58.56
CA SER A 190 -17.22 -35.80 59.82
C SER A 190 -18.68 -36.29 59.68
N LYS A 191 -19.29 -36.10 58.50
CA LYS A 191 -20.65 -36.58 58.20
C LYS A 191 -20.66 -37.96 57.55
N ASP A 192 -19.54 -38.39 56.96
CA ASP A 192 -19.38 -39.67 56.30
C ASP A 192 -17.91 -40.08 56.41
N LEU A 193 -17.63 -40.97 57.36
CA LEU A 193 -16.26 -41.33 57.72
C LEU A 193 -15.61 -42.28 56.72
N ASN A 194 -16.39 -42.89 55.82
CA ASN A 194 -15.91 -43.84 54.82
C ASN A 194 -16.01 -43.28 53.39
N ASN A 195 -16.09 -41.96 53.22
CA ASN A 195 -16.14 -41.28 51.92
C ASN A 195 -14.77 -40.89 51.33
N GLY A 196 -13.68 -41.41 51.90
CA GLY A 196 -12.34 -41.22 51.35
C GLY A 196 -12.11 -41.99 50.04
N LEU A 197 -10.86 -41.99 49.58
CA LEU A 197 -10.44 -42.72 48.39
C LEU A 197 -10.43 -44.23 48.64
N ARG A 198 -11.10 -44.98 47.76
CA ARG A 198 -11.33 -46.42 47.88
C ARG A 198 -10.08 -47.26 47.58
N ILE A 199 -9.77 -48.17 48.49
CA ILE A 199 -8.76 -49.22 48.34
C ILE A 199 -9.46 -50.58 48.39
N ASP A 200 -9.64 -51.21 47.23
CA ASP A 200 -10.17 -52.58 47.17
C ASP A 200 -9.23 -53.61 47.79
N ASN A 201 -9.80 -54.71 48.28
CA ASN A 201 -9.09 -55.76 49.03
C ASN A 201 -7.86 -56.39 48.33
N ASN A 202 -7.83 -56.36 47.00
CA ASN A 202 -6.69 -56.82 46.20
C ASN A 202 -5.41 -56.01 46.47
N TYR A 203 -5.53 -54.79 47.01
CA TYR A 203 -4.42 -53.85 47.20
C TYR A 203 -3.89 -53.81 48.65
N TRP A 204 -4.51 -54.54 49.59
CA TRP A 204 -4.16 -54.53 51.02
C TRP A 204 -2.81 -55.19 51.35
N GLY A 205 -2.25 -55.96 50.42
CA GLY A 205 -0.99 -56.66 50.62
C GLY A 205 -1.15 -57.97 51.40
N LYS A 206 -0.13 -58.35 52.17
CA LYS A 206 -0.08 -59.63 52.91
C LYS A 206 -0.03 -59.37 54.42
N GLY A 207 -0.92 -60.04 55.16
CA GLY A 207 -1.04 -59.93 56.61
C GLY A 207 -2.12 -58.94 57.02
N ASP A 208 -2.87 -59.27 58.07
CA ASP A 208 -3.93 -58.40 58.57
C ASP A 208 -3.33 -57.05 59.00
N LEU A 209 -4.08 -55.96 58.77
CA LEU A 209 -3.61 -54.60 59.01
C LEU A 209 -4.61 -53.81 59.85
N TRP A 210 -4.08 -53.01 60.78
CA TRP A 210 -4.90 -52.15 61.64
C TRP A 210 -5.58 -51.04 60.85
N LEU A 211 -6.85 -50.79 61.16
CA LEU A 211 -7.60 -49.61 60.70
C LEU A 211 -7.81 -48.65 61.87
N ARG A 212 -8.05 -47.37 61.57
CA ARG A 212 -8.33 -46.36 62.61
C ARG A 212 -9.74 -46.45 63.21
N ALA A 213 -10.61 -47.29 62.63
CA ALA A 213 -12.02 -47.36 63.00
C ALA A 213 -12.27 -48.31 64.20
N PRO A 214 -13.08 -47.91 65.19
CA PRO A 214 -13.53 -48.81 66.26
C PRO A 214 -14.61 -49.81 65.77
N HIS A 215 -14.84 -50.89 66.53
CA HIS A 215 -15.89 -51.86 66.22
C HIS A 215 -17.26 -51.44 66.78
N LEU A 216 -18.31 -51.47 65.95
CA LEU A 216 -19.64 -50.94 66.30
C LEU A 216 -20.34 -51.65 67.47
N SER A 217 -20.14 -52.96 67.62
CA SER A 217 -20.88 -53.73 68.63
C SER A 217 -20.15 -53.83 69.98
N ASP A 218 -18.89 -53.41 70.03
CA ASP A 218 -18.12 -53.28 71.27
C ASP A 218 -17.30 -51.98 71.20
N PRO A 219 -17.84 -50.89 71.78
CA PRO A 219 -17.21 -49.58 71.69
C PRO A 219 -15.93 -49.46 72.54
N HIS A 220 -15.47 -50.52 73.22
CA HIS A 220 -14.32 -50.45 74.12
C HIS A 220 -13.15 -51.34 73.64
N ARG A 221 -13.35 -52.65 73.41
CA ARG A 221 -12.24 -53.63 73.38
C ARG A 221 -11.73 -54.02 71.99
N TYR A 222 -12.46 -53.66 70.94
CA TYR A 222 -12.15 -54.08 69.57
C TYR A 222 -11.96 -52.87 68.66
N ALA A 223 -10.96 -53.00 67.78
CA ALA A 223 -10.72 -52.10 66.66
C ALA A 223 -10.82 -52.90 65.36
N ARG A 224 -11.12 -52.20 64.27
CA ARG A 224 -11.26 -52.83 62.95
C ARG A 224 -9.89 -53.11 62.33
N ILE A 225 -9.88 -54.14 61.50
CA ILE A 225 -8.74 -54.56 60.69
C ILE A 225 -9.19 -54.79 59.25
N ALA A 226 -8.28 -54.61 58.29
CA ALA A 226 -8.48 -55.20 56.97
C ALA A 226 -7.86 -56.60 57.01
N GLN A 227 -8.72 -57.62 56.98
CA GLN A 227 -8.28 -59.00 57.06
C GLN A 227 -7.83 -59.46 55.68
N THR A 228 -6.60 -59.93 55.54
CA THR A 228 -6.02 -60.33 54.23
C THR A 228 -6.12 -61.84 53.97
N LYS A 229 -6.62 -62.59 54.96
CA LYS A 229 -6.95 -64.01 54.81
C LYS A 229 -8.44 -64.19 54.57
N PRO A 230 -8.86 -65.12 53.69
CA PRO A 230 -10.28 -65.37 53.47
C PRO A 230 -10.99 -65.81 54.76
N THR A 231 -12.16 -65.24 55.03
CA THR A 231 -13.06 -65.68 56.09
C THR A 231 -13.62 -67.09 55.84
N MET A 232 -14.43 -67.61 56.77
CA MET A 232 -15.19 -68.86 56.56
C MET A 232 -16.11 -68.83 55.32
N TYR A 233 -16.37 -67.65 54.75
CA TYR A 233 -17.14 -67.44 53.52
C TYR A 233 -16.27 -67.19 52.27
N ASN A 234 -14.96 -67.44 52.37
CA ASN A 234 -13.98 -67.25 51.30
C ASN A 234 -13.88 -65.81 50.76
N LYS A 235 -14.12 -64.81 51.64
CA LYS A 235 -14.03 -63.37 51.31
C LYS A 235 -12.94 -62.67 52.12
N ILE A 236 -12.26 -61.71 51.51
CA ILE A 236 -11.28 -60.80 52.12
C ILE A 236 -12.01 -59.49 52.44
N ILE A 237 -12.14 -59.15 53.72
CA ILE A 237 -13.11 -58.15 54.21
C ILE A 237 -12.54 -57.29 55.35
N VAL A 238 -13.22 -56.19 55.64
CA VAL A 238 -13.07 -55.48 56.92
C VAL A 238 -13.64 -56.36 58.04
N TYR A 239 -12.83 -56.57 59.09
CA TYR A 239 -13.18 -57.37 60.26
C TYR A 239 -12.77 -56.63 61.54
N TYR A 240 -12.83 -57.29 62.70
CA TYR A 240 -12.41 -56.73 63.98
C TYR A 240 -11.48 -57.66 64.76
N GLN A 241 -10.60 -57.07 65.58
CA GLN A 241 -9.70 -57.79 66.47
C GLN A 241 -9.58 -57.10 67.83
N PHE A 242 -9.19 -57.87 68.85
CA PHE A 242 -8.89 -57.30 70.16
C PHE A 242 -7.75 -56.30 70.03
N VAL A 243 -7.88 -55.14 70.66
CA VAL A 243 -6.89 -54.05 70.56
C VAL A 243 -5.48 -54.46 71.01
N ASN A 244 -5.32 -55.50 71.84
CA ASN A 244 -4.02 -56.04 72.24
C ASN A 244 -3.44 -57.09 71.28
N SER A 245 -4.08 -57.34 70.13
CA SER A 245 -3.57 -58.24 69.10
C SER A 245 -2.37 -57.63 68.39
N GLN A 246 -1.42 -58.47 67.95
CA GLN A 246 -0.24 -58.04 67.23
C GLN A 246 -0.50 -58.07 65.72
N ILE A 247 -0.68 -56.89 65.12
CA ILE A 247 -1.11 -56.73 63.72
C ILE A 247 -0.20 -55.71 63.00
N ALA A 248 -0.16 -55.73 61.68
CA ALA A 248 0.69 -54.87 60.87
C ALA A 248 0.16 -53.43 60.74
N LEU A 249 1.08 -52.48 60.54
CA LEU A 249 0.78 -51.09 60.19
C LEU A 249 1.06 -50.83 58.71
N VAL A 250 0.00 -50.56 57.96
CA VAL A 250 0.04 -50.17 56.56
C VAL A 250 -0.59 -48.77 56.44
N PRO A 251 0.24 -47.71 56.51
CA PRO A 251 -0.27 -46.34 56.51
C PRO A 251 -0.55 -45.81 55.10
N ALA A 252 -1.22 -44.66 55.08
CA ALA A 252 -1.35 -43.77 53.94
C ALA A 252 -0.80 -42.37 54.29
N PHE A 253 -0.50 -41.59 53.25
CA PHE A 253 -0.23 -40.16 53.35
C PHE A 253 -0.66 -39.46 52.06
N GLU A 254 -0.77 -38.12 52.10
CA GLU A 254 -0.99 -37.32 50.90
C GLU A 254 0.34 -36.75 50.37
N LEU A 255 0.68 -37.08 49.12
CA LEU A 255 1.85 -36.58 48.41
C LEU A 255 1.54 -35.27 47.68
N ASN A 256 2.30 -34.23 48.02
CA ASN A 256 2.30 -32.94 47.37
C ASN A 256 2.95 -33.01 45.97
N LEU A 257 2.17 -32.71 44.93
CA LEU A 257 2.64 -32.78 43.54
C LEU A 257 3.29 -31.48 43.04
N SER A 258 3.32 -30.40 43.81
CA SER A 258 3.72 -29.05 43.34
C SER A 258 5.12 -28.98 42.72
N SER A 259 6.04 -29.85 43.15
CA SER A 259 7.40 -29.92 42.61
C SER A 259 7.62 -31.07 41.64
N VAL A 260 6.66 -31.99 41.48
CA VAL A 260 6.73 -33.13 40.55
C VAL A 260 6.48 -32.62 39.13
N LEU A 261 7.35 -32.97 38.19
CA LEU A 261 7.17 -32.65 36.76
C LEU A 261 6.45 -33.77 36.01
N PHE A 262 6.85 -35.00 36.28
CA PHE A 262 6.29 -36.22 35.71
C PHE A 262 6.82 -37.43 36.51
N ALA A 263 6.27 -38.60 36.22
CA ALA A 263 6.83 -39.86 36.67
C ALA A 263 7.12 -40.78 35.49
N SER A 264 8.13 -41.62 35.63
CA SER A 264 8.41 -42.64 34.63
C SER A 264 8.80 -43.96 35.29
N ALA A 265 8.37 -45.06 34.69
CA ALA A 265 8.68 -46.41 35.12
C ALA A 265 10.18 -46.70 35.01
N ALA A 266 10.93 -45.89 34.26
CA ALA A 266 12.39 -45.93 34.22
C ALA A 266 12.97 -45.56 35.60
N SER A 267 13.78 -46.45 36.14
CA SER A 267 14.60 -46.21 37.33
C SER A 267 15.46 -44.96 37.18
N ALA A 268 15.78 -44.30 38.30
CA ALA A 268 16.73 -43.17 38.29
C ALA A 268 18.11 -43.62 37.77
N ALA A 269 18.70 -42.82 36.88
CA ALA A 269 19.98 -43.12 36.28
C ALA A 269 21.13 -43.02 37.29
N SER A 270 22.02 -44.01 37.24
CA SER A 270 23.24 -44.10 38.05
C SER A 270 24.48 -44.50 37.23
N SER A 271 24.28 -44.88 35.97
CA SER A 271 25.32 -45.26 35.02
C SER A 271 24.77 -45.23 33.58
N ASP A 272 25.66 -45.31 32.60
CA ASP A 272 25.30 -45.40 31.18
C ASP A 272 24.61 -46.73 30.85
N GLY A 273 23.68 -46.70 29.91
CA GLY A 273 23.04 -47.89 29.34
C GLY A 273 21.54 -47.99 29.64
N ALA A 274 21.01 -49.22 29.59
CA ALA A 274 19.58 -49.47 29.75
C ALA A 274 19.12 -49.30 31.19
N LEU A 275 17.95 -48.69 31.38
CA LEU A 275 17.28 -48.52 32.67
C LEU A 275 16.17 -49.56 32.85
N THR A 276 15.87 -49.91 34.10
CA THR A 276 14.78 -50.85 34.41
C THR A 276 13.43 -50.14 34.30
N THR A 277 12.45 -50.73 33.61
CA THR A 277 11.12 -50.13 33.35
C THR A 277 9.93 -50.93 33.87
N ASN A 278 10.16 -52.00 34.67
CA ASN A 278 9.10 -52.92 35.13
C ASN A 278 8.72 -52.72 36.61
N GLY A 279 9.13 -51.60 37.21
CA GLY A 279 8.94 -51.31 38.63
C GLY A 279 7.82 -50.28 38.87
N ALA A 280 7.70 -49.83 40.12
CA ALA A 280 6.90 -48.66 40.44
C ALA A 280 7.50 -47.40 39.76
N PHE A 281 6.68 -46.37 39.60
CA PHE A 281 7.09 -45.10 39.05
C PHE A 281 8.17 -44.42 39.90
N THR A 282 9.21 -43.92 39.22
CA THR A 282 10.16 -42.96 39.79
C THR A 282 9.65 -41.55 39.53
N LEU A 283 9.37 -40.81 40.60
CA LEU A 283 8.97 -39.40 40.55
C LEU A 283 10.16 -38.51 40.16
N ARG A 284 9.94 -37.56 39.25
CA ARG A 284 10.96 -36.63 38.78
C ARG A 284 10.54 -35.20 39.08
N TYR A 285 11.39 -34.50 39.82
CA TYR A 285 11.09 -33.21 40.43
C TYR A 285 11.76 -32.05 39.69
N SER A 286 11.18 -30.88 39.82
CA SER A 286 11.78 -29.59 39.49
C SER A 286 12.65 -29.09 40.65
N GLY A 287 13.37 -27.97 40.44
CA GLY A 287 14.11 -27.30 41.52
C GLY A 287 15.64 -27.42 41.45
N LYS A 288 16.18 -27.98 40.37
CA LYS A 288 17.60 -27.87 40.02
C LYS A 288 17.74 -27.38 38.59
N ASP A 289 18.71 -26.50 38.35
CA ASP A 289 19.10 -26.12 37.00
C ASP A 289 20.00 -27.22 36.41
N LEU A 290 19.47 -27.95 35.43
CA LEU A 290 20.18 -29.01 34.70
C LEU A 290 20.60 -28.56 33.30
N GLY A 291 20.46 -27.26 32.99
CA GLY A 291 20.56 -26.77 31.62
C GLY A 291 19.32 -27.11 30.80
N SER A 292 19.47 -27.10 29.47
CA SER A 292 18.40 -27.40 28.53
C SER A 292 18.84 -28.38 27.46
N VAL A 293 17.85 -29.12 26.95
CA VAL A 293 18.01 -30.06 25.84
C VAL A 293 16.95 -29.78 24.78
N LEU A 294 17.39 -29.65 23.54
CA LEU A 294 16.56 -29.36 22.37
C LEU A 294 16.71 -30.50 21.36
N VAL A 295 15.63 -31.22 21.08
CA VAL A 295 15.60 -32.24 20.03
C VAL A 295 15.57 -31.55 18.66
N SER A 296 16.49 -31.92 17.77
CA SER A 296 16.56 -31.35 16.42
C SER A 296 15.30 -31.64 15.62
N TYR A 297 15.01 -30.79 14.62
CA TYR A 297 13.80 -30.94 13.80
C TYR A 297 13.73 -32.31 13.10
N ASP A 298 14.86 -32.81 12.59
CA ASP A 298 14.97 -34.14 11.95
C ASP A 298 14.98 -35.32 12.96
N LYS A 299 14.92 -35.03 14.26
CA LYS A 299 14.94 -36.01 15.37
C LYS A 299 16.16 -36.92 15.37
N ARG A 300 17.29 -36.51 14.78
CA ARG A 300 18.52 -37.33 14.75
C ARG A 300 19.51 -36.99 15.83
N LYS A 301 19.39 -35.82 16.46
CA LYS A 301 20.25 -35.39 17.54
C LYS A 301 19.51 -34.55 18.56
N VAL A 302 20.14 -34.35 19.71
CA VAL A 302 19.76 -33.34 20.68
C VAL A 302 20.90 -32.34 20.88
N ILE A 303 20.55 -31.08 21.11
CA ILE A 303 21.47 -29.98 21.40
C ILE A 303 21.37 -29.67 22.89
N LEU A 304 22.52 -29.61 23.55
CA LEU A 304 22.65 -29.46 25.00
C LEU A 304 23.23 -28.08 25.32
N THR A 305 22.61 -27.36 26.26
CA THR A 305 23.07 -26.03 26.68
C THR A 305 23.14 -25.95 28.21
N GLY A 306 24.32 -25.63 28.74
CA GLY A 306 24.53 -25.36 30.16
C GLY A 306 24.37 -26.57 31.08
N VAL A 307 24.60 -27.79 30.59
CA VAL A 307 24.38 -29.02 31.36
C VAL A 307 25.49 -29.20 32.42
N PRO A 308 25.17 -29.30 33.72
CA PRO A 308 26.16 -29.47 34.77
C PRO A 308 26.67 -30.92 34.87
N ASN A 309 27.89 -31.08 35.39
CA ASN A 309 28.51 -32.40 35.61
C ASN A 309 27.67 -33.27 36.59
N GLY A 310 27.59 -34.57 36.32
CA GLY A 310 26.73 -35.49 37.10
C GLY A 310 25.27 -35.53 36.62
N THR A 311 25.00 -35.07 35.40
CA THR A 311 23.68 -35.10 34.76
C THR A 311 23.64 -36.18 33.69
N TYR A 312 22.53 -36.89 33.59
CA TYR A 312 22.28 -37.90 32.57
C TYR A 312 21.24 -37.41 31.57
N LEU A 313 21.48 -37.64 30.29
CA LEU A 313 20.46 -37.60 29.25
C LEU A 313 19.72 -38.93 29.23
N ILE A 314 18.42 -38.88 29.39
CA ILE A 314 17.55 -40.05 29.36
C ILE A 314 16.62 -39.97 28.17
N VAL A 315 16.41 -41.13 27.56
CA VAL A 315 15.48 -41.31 26.45
C VAL A 315 14.62 -42.52 26.76
N GLN A 316 13.32 -42.38 26.63
CA GLN A 316 12.35 -43.45 26.84
C GLN A 316 11.34 -43.52 25.70
N ASN A 317 11.07 -44.72 25.22
CA ASN A 317 10.01 -45.04 24.27
C ASN A 317 9.19 -46.24 24.79
N SER A 318 8.32 -46.82 23.95
CA SER A 318 7.55 -48.02 24.27
C SER A 318 8.43 -49.23 24.64
N ASP A 319 9.65 -49.32 24.12
CA ASP A 319 10.48 -50.52 24.23
C ASP A 319 11.36 -50.50 25.49
N GLY A 320 11.66 -49.31 26.02
CA GLY A 320 12.43 -49.17 27.24
C GLY A 320 13.00 -47.76 27.43
N ALA A 321 13.92 -47.63 28.38
CA ALA A 321 14.63 -46.38 28.66
C ALA A 321 16.14 -46.59 28.69
N LYS A 322 16.90 -45.56 28.28
CA LYS A 322 18.36 -45.56 28.28
C LYS A 322 18.91 -44.25 28.82
N ALA A 323 20.04 -44.32 29.52
CA ALA A 323 20.76 -43.19 30.08
C ALA A 323 22.15 -43.04 29.44
N LYS A 324 22.58 -41.79 29.30
CA LYS A 324 23.95 -41.41 28.96
C LYS A 324 24.41 -40.26 29.84
N HIS A 325 25.52 -40.42 30.53
CA HIS A 325 26.14 -39.41 31.36
C HIS A 325 26.72 -38.30 30.48
N ILE A 326 26.36 -37.05 30.78
CA ILE A 326 26.83 -35.89 30.05
C ILE A 326 28.04 -35.31 30.79
N THR A 327 29.16 -35.22 30.08
CA THR A 327 30.42 -34.69 30.62
C THR A 327 30.73 -33.33 30.04
N ASN A 328 30.79 -33.20 28.72
CA ASN A 328 31.12 -31.97 27.99
C ASN A 328 30.42 -31.86 26.62
N GLU A 329 29.55 -32.82 26.28
CA GLU A 329 28.85 -32.90 25.01
C GLU A 329 27.94 -31.69 24.81
N LYS A 330 28.04 -31.06 23.64
CA LYS A 330 27.09 -30.01 23.19
C LYS A 330 25.98 -30.56 22.32
N GLU A 331 26.18 -31.74 21.76
CA GLU A 331 25.18 -32.48 21.02
C GLU A 331 25.36 -33.98 21.26
N VAL A 332 24.26 -34.73 21.21
CA VAL A 332 24.24 -36.20 21.31
C VAL A 332 23.34 -36.72 20.18
N SER A 333 23.85 -37.64 19.38
CA SER A 333 23.08 -38.26 18.30
C SER A 333 22.16 -39.37 18.81
N ALA A 334 21.11 -39.70 18.06
CA ALA A 334 20.25 -40.85 18.35
C ALA A 334 21.08 -42.15 18.41
N SER A 335 22.07 -42.29 17.53
CA SER A 335 22.98 -43.43 17.51
C SER A 335 23.83 -43.54 18.77
N ASP A 336 24.22 -42.43 19.41
CA ASP A 336 24.95 -42.46 20.69
C ASP A 336 24.08 -43.01 21.84
N MET A 337 22.76 -42.94 21.69
CA MET A 337 21.77 -43.56 22.59
C MET A 337 21.36 -44.97 22.11
N GLY A 338 21.97 -45.47 21.04
CA GLY A 338 21.61 -46.72 20.39
C GLY A 338 20.17 -46.72 19.85
N LEU A 339 19.77 -45.64 19.21
CA LEU A 339 18.49 -45.42 18.54
C LEU A 339 18.74 -44.95 17.09
N ASP A 340 17.82 -45.24 16.18
CA ASP A 340 17.88 -44.70 14.82
C ASP A 340 17.43 -43.23 14.78
N THR A 341 16.48 -42.87 15.65
CA THR A 341 15.90 -41.53 15.77
C THR A 341 15.27 -41.32 17.15
N PHE A 342 15.08 -40.06 17.56
CA PHE A 342 14.29 -39.64 18.72
C PHE A 342 12.78 -39.52 18.43
N VAL A 343 12.30 -39.90 17.24
CA VAL A 343 10.87 -40.04 16.98
C VAL A 343 10.26 -40.94 18.05
N ASN A 344 9.08 -40.56 18.54
CA ASN A 344 8.34 -41.28 19.57
C ASN A 344 9.09 -41.50 20.89
N CYS A 345 10.03 -40.62 21.23
CA CYS A 345 10.75 -40.68 22.49
C CYS A 345 10.37 -39.53 23.43
N LYS A 346 10.27 -39.83 24.73
CA LYS A 346 10.39 -38.82 25.79
C LYS A 346 11.88 -38.64 26.09
N VAL A 347 12.35 -37.40 26.07
CA VAL A 347 13.76 -37.05 26.29
C VAL A 347 13.84 -36.04 27.42
N TRP A 348 14.77 -36.24 28.36
CA TRP A 348 15.01 -35.31 29.45
C TRP A 348 16.43 -35.43 29.99
N LEU A 349 16.86 -34.40 30.72
CA LEU A 349 18.05 -34.45 31.56
C LEU A 349 17.63 -34.79 33.00
N GLU A 350 18.38 -35.63 33.71
CA GLU A 350 18.15 -35.89 35.13
C GLU A 350 19.43 -36.00 35.97
N THR A 351 19.27 -35.76 37.27
CA THR A 351 20.30 -36.04 38.29
C THR A 351 19.64 -36.50 39.58
N THR A 352 20.33 -37.36 40.34
CA THR A 352 19.78 -37.98 41.56
C THR A 352 20.57 -37.53 42.78
N ASN A 353 19.88 -36.94 43.77
CA ASN A 353 20.43 -36.73 45.10
C ASN A 353 20.14 -37.96 45.96
N THR A 354 21.12 -38.82 46.15
CA THR A 354 20.98 -40.07 46.90
C THR A 354 20.74 -39.85 48.39
N THR A 355 21.31 -38.80 49.00
CA THR A 355 21.09 -38.47 50.42
C THR A 355 19.63 -38.09 50.69
N ASN A 356 19.03 -37.30 49.80
CA ASN A 356 17.63 -36.89 49.92
C ASN A 356 16.65 -37.86 49.23
N ARG A 357 17.17 -38.86 48.49
CA ARG A 357 16.38 -39.79 47.64
C ARG A 357 15.48 -39.07 46.62
N MET A 358 16.00 -38.00 46.01
CA MET A 358 15.24 -37.14 45.08
C MET A 358 15.88 -37.14 43.68
N THR A 359 15.09 -37.42 42.64
CA THR A 359 15.50 -37.37 41.24
C THR A 359 14.97 -36.11 40.58
N TYR A 360 15.84 -35.22 40.13
CA TYR A 360 15.46 -33.97 39.48
C TYR A 360 15.55 -34.09 37.97
N ALA A 361 14.67 -33.43 37.22
CA ALA A 361 14.66 -33.52 35.75
C ALA A 361 14.36 -32.19 35.04
N THR A 362 14.79 -32.10 33.78
CA THR A 362 14.39 -31.07 32.80
C THR A 362 13.99 -31.74 31.49
N LEU A 363 12.73 -31.60 31.09
CA LEU A 363 12.23 -32.17 29.83
C LEU A 363 12.81 -31.45 28.61
N ALA A 364 13.00 -32.21 27.52
CA ALA A 364 13.42 -31.65 26.26
C ALA A 364 12.34 -30.82 25.59
N THR A 365 12.79 -29.79 24.88
CA THR A 365 11.98 -29.06 23.89
C THR A 365 12.32 -29.56 22.50
N GLU A 366 11.52 -29.20 21.51
CA GLU A 366 11.73 -29.62 20.13
C GLU A 366 11.85 -28.41 19.21
N GLU A 367 12.76 -28.47 18.23
CA GLU A 367 12.78 -27.52 17.14
C GLU A 367 11.49 -27.61 16.32
N LYS A 368 10.93 -26.45 15.97
CA LYS A 368 9.67 -26.31 15.22
C LYS A 368 9.92 -25.56 13.92
N GLU A 369 9.03 -25.76 12.96
CA GLU A 369 9.02 -25.01 11.70
C GLU A 369 8.85 -23.50 11.94
N THR A 370 9.47 -22.71 11.07
CA THR A 370 9.25 -21.28 10.97
C THR A 370 8.10 -21.04 10.00
N ILE A 371 7.11 -20.27 10.45
CA ILE A 371 5.93 -19.93 9.65
C ILE A 371 6.17 -18.58 8.96
N VAL A 372 6.01 -18.54 7.65
CA VAL A 372 6.00 -17.32 6.84
C VAL A 372 4.62 -17.15 6.24
N ASN A 373 3.98 -16.02 6.52
CA ASN A 373 2.67 -15.65 6.02
C ASN A 373 2.70 -14.18 5.57
N ILE A 374 2.65 -13.98 4.26
CA ILE A 374 2.60 -12.67 3.62
C ILE A 374 1.19 -12.44 3.09
N THR A 375 0.59 -11.31 3.42
CA THR A 375 -0.72 -10.92 2.90
C THR A 375 -0.57 -9.70 2.00
N ALA A 376 -1.17 -9.74 0.81
CA ALA A 376 -1.14 -8.61 -0.12
C ALA A 376 -1.88 -7.40 0.46
N GLY A 377 -1.26 -6.22 0.34
CA GLY A 377 -1.91 -4.94 0.59
C GLY A 377 -2.75 -4.50 -0.61
N THR A 378 -3.54 -3.44 -0.44
CA THR A 378 -4.29 -2.83 -1.56
C THR A 378 -3.35 -2.45 -2.70
N GLY A 379 -3.74 -2.79 -3.93
CA GLY A 379 -2.95 -2.51 -5.13
C GLY A 379 -1.78 -3.48 -5.35
N LEU A 380 -1.72 -4.60 -4.62
CA LEU A 380 -0.71 -5.64 -4.77
C LEU A 380 -1.38 -7.01 -4.94
N SER A 381 -0.68 -7.91 -5.63
CA SER A 381 -1.08 -9.32 -5.78
C SER A 381 0.14 -10.23 -5.59
N ILE A 382 -0.07 -11.39 -4.96
CA ILE A 382 0.99 -12.39 -4.80
C ILE A 382 0.88 -13.39 -5.94
N ALA A 383 1.73 -13.26 -6.96
CA ALA A 383 1.65 -14.04 -8.20
C ALA A 383 2.12 -15.49 -8.04
N SER A 384 2.96 -15.74 -7.04
CA SER A 384 3.65 -17.01 -6.80
C SER A 384 2.83 -18.08 -6.08
N ASN A 385 1.62 -17.76 -5.57
CA ASN A 385 0.73 -18.66 -4.83
C ASN A 385 1.35 -19.38 -3.62
N ASN A 386 2.47 -18.88 -3.08
CA ASN A 386 3.21 -19.44 -1.96
C ASN A 386 3.33 -18.44 -0.78
N ALA A 387 2.29 -17.60 -0.64
CA ALA A 387 2.19 -16.58 0.39
C ALA A 387 2.31 -17.13 1.83
N LYS A 388 1.97 -18.41 2.02
CA LYS A 388 2.09 -19.16 3.26
C LYS A 388 3.07 -20.30 3.08
N GLN A 389 4.09 -20.37 3.93
CA GLN A 389 5.11 -21.43 3.93
C GLN A 389 5.43 -21.84 5.36
N GLU A 390 5.53 -23.15 5.57
CA GLU A 390 6.08 -23.75 6.77
C GLU A 390 7.46 -24.29 6.37
N VAL A 391 8.52 -23.74 6.96
CA VAL A 391 9.89 -24.09 6.59
C VAL A 391 10.67 -24.62 7.77
N ALA A 392 11.45 -25.67 7.55
CA ALA A 392 12.36 -26.18 8.56
C ALA A 392 13.33 -25.08 9.03
N PRO A 393 13.74 -25.09 10.32
CA PRO A 393 14.74 -24.15 10.83
C PRO A 393 15.97 -24.04 9.93
N ASN A 394 16.50 -22.83 9.80
CA ASN A 394 17.70 -22.51 9.00
C ASN A 394 17.59 -22.84 7.49
N THR A 395 16.39 -23.07 6.97
CA THR A 395 16.14 -23.33 5.54
C THR A 395 15.54 -22.10 4.87
N ALA A 396 15.94 -21.83 3.62
CA ALA A 396 15.40 -20.71 2.85
C ALA A 396 13.95 -20.98 2.43
N ILE A 397 13.13 -19.93 2.35
CA ILE A 397 11.82 -20.00 1.72
C ILE A 397 11.94 -20.17 0.21
N THR A 398 10.88 -20.65 -0.42
CA THR A 398 10.68 -20.43 -1.85
C THR A 398 10.33 -18.96 -2.05
N ASP A 399 10.97 -18.29 -3.02
CA ASP A 399 10.76 -16.86 -3.27
C ASP A 399 9.28 -16.52 -3.48
N ILE A 400 8.81 -15.47 -2.80
CA ILE A 400 7.46 -14.95 -2.93
C ILE A 400 7.50 -13.77 -3.90
N THR A 401 6.97 -13.96 -5.11
CA THR A 401 6.79 -12.89 -6.10
C THR A 401 5.52 -12.11 -5.84
N VAL A 402 5.65 -10.79 -5.73
CA VAL A 402 4.57 -9.82 -5.57
C VAL A 402 4.54 -8.89 -6.78
N GLU A 403 3.37 -8.71 -7.38
CA GLU A 403 3.14 -7.81 -8.51
C GLU A 403 2.24 -6.64 -8.08
N VAL A 404 2.49 -5.47 -8.66
CA VAL A 404 1.65 -4.28 -8.50
C VAL A 404 0.45 -4.41 -9.43
N VAL A 405 -0.74 -4.27 -8.87
CA VAL A 405 -2.00 -4.33 -9.63
C VAL A 405 -2.09 -3.13 -10.57
N ASP A 406 -2.70 -3.32 -11.73
CA ASP A 406 -2.87 -2.24 -12.69
C ASP A 406 -3.65 -1.05 -12.10
N GLY A 407 -3.27 0.17 -12.48
CA GLY A 407 -3.72 1.41 -11.84
C GLY A 407 -3.05 1.74 -10.50
N TYR A 408 -2.03 0.99 -10.08
CA TYR A 408 -1.22 1.28 -8.88
C TYR A 408 0.28 1.35 -9.19
N TYR A 409 1.04 1.98 -8.27
CA TYR A 409 2.50 2.06 -8.28
C TYR A 409 3.07 1.96 -6.84
N LEU A 410 4.34 1.54 -6.74
CA LEU A 410 5.06 1.55 -5.45
C LEU A 410 5.62 2.96 -5.17
N PRO A 411 5.34 3.55 -3.99
CA PRO A 411 5.92 4.83 -3.61
C PRO A 411 7.42 4.71 -3.35
N GLU A 412 8.10 5.86 -3.35
CA GLU A 412 9.50 5.93 -2.97
C GLU A 412 9.72 5.35 -1.56
N ALA A 413 10.84 4.64 -1.37
CA ALA A 413 11.19 3.96 -0.13
C ALA A 413 10.23 2.82 0.32
N TYR A 414 9.30 2.37 -0.53
CA TYR A 414 8.42 1.24 -0.17
C TYR A 414 9.22 -0.01 0.26
N ILE A 415 10.23 -0.38 -0.52
CA ILE A 415 11.05 -1.58 -0.30
C ILE A 415 11.92 -1.46 0.96
N SER A 416 12.58 -0.32 1.16
CA SER A 416 13.42 -0.10 2.34
C SER A 416 12.59 -0.12 3.63
N ASN A 417 11.37 0.44 3.59
CA ASN A 417 10.43 0.38 4.70
C ASN A 417 9.95 -1.05 4.97
N LEU A 418 9.68 -1.84 3.94
CA LEU A 418 9.26 -3.24 4.06
C LEU A 418 10.38 -4.14 4.63
N GLN A 419 11.63 -3.90 4.22
CA GLN A 419 12.80 -4.71 4.58
C GLN A 419 12.99 -4.86 6.10
N SER A 420 12.62 -3.83 6.87
CA SER A 420 12.72 -3.83 8.34
C SER A 420 11.76 -4.78 9.05
N ARG A 421 10.74 -5.32 8.34
CA ARG A 421 9.61 -6.07 8.93
C ARG A 421 9.66 -7.59 8.68
N LEU A 422 10.69 -8.09 8.02
CA LEU A 422 10.70 -9.44 7.42
C LEU A 422 11.66 -10.45 8.08
N ASN A 423 12.09 -10.22 9.33
CA ASN A 423 12.87 -11.15 10.17
C ASN A 423 13.92 -11.98 9.41
N GLY A 424 14.86 -11.32 8.72
CA GLY A 424 15.97 -11.96 8.00
C GLY A 424 15.73 -12.21 6.51
N LEU A 425 14.48 -12.16 6.03
CA LEU A 425 14.19 -12.23 4.59
C LEU A 425 14.56 -10.91 3.90
N LYS A 426 14.89 -10.99 2.61
CA LYS A 426 15.29 -9.86 1.77
C LYS A 426 14.22 -9.54 0.74
N VAL A 427 14.12 -8.27 0.37
CA VAL A 427 13.24 -7.79 -0.69
C VAL A 427 14.08 -7.31 -1.88
N SER A 428 13.75 -7.75 -3.09
CA SER A 428 14.41 -7.30 -4.33
C SER A 428 13.36 -6.80 -5.34
N GLU A 429 13.59 -5.64 -5.95
CA GLU A 429 12.67 -5.09 -6.95
C GLU A 429 12.64 -5.94 -8.22
N THR A 430 11.47 -5.98 -8.87
CA THR A 430 11.28 -6.59 -10.19
C THR A 430 10.58 -5.63 -11.14
N ASP A 431 10.49 -6.00 -12.41
CA ASP A 431 9.66 -5.28 -13.37
C ASP A 431 8.19 -5.45 -13.01
N GLY A 432 7.61 -4.39 -12.42
CA GLY A 432 6.22 -4.37 -11.99
C GLY A 432 5.96 -4.84 -10.56
N GLY A 433 6.99 -5.03 -9.72
CA GLY A 433 6.79 -5.53 -8.36
C GLY A 433 8.07 -5.74 -7.55
N PHE A 434 8.08 -6.80 -6.74
CA PHE A 434 9.24 -7.24 -5.96
C PHE A 434 9.15 -8.72 -5.55
N THR A 435 10.29 -9.30 -5.19
CA THR A 435 10.38 -10.65 -4.60
C THR A 435 10.81 -10.58 -3.13
N ILE A 436 10.31 -11.53 -2.32
CA ILE A 436 10.77 -11.77 -0.94
C ILE A 436 11.47 -13.13 -0.90
N SER A 437 12.71 -13.18 -0.42
CA SER A 437 13.54 -14.39 -0.44
C SER A 437 14.47 -14.54 0.78
N GLY A 438 15.04 -15.73 0.96
CA GLY A 438 16.07 -16.00 1.97
C GLY A 438 15.62 -16.88 3.14
N THR A 439 16.42 -16.92 4.22
CA THR A 439 16.16 -17.75 5.40
C THR A 439 15.58 -16.90 6.52
N PRO A 440 14.37 -17.19 7.02
CA PRO A 440 13.77 -16.45 8.12
C PRO A 440 14.47 -16.80 9.43
N THR A 441 14.72 -15.80 10.27
CA THR A 441 15.31 -16.01 11.61
C THR A 441 14.25 -16.29 12.68
N SER A 442 12.98 -16.01 12.39
CA SER A 442 11.80 -16.30 13.22
C SER A 442 10.53 -16.20 12.37
N ASN A 443 9.35 -16.49 12.94
CA ASN A 443 8.08 -16.41 12.23
C ASN A 443 7.86 -15.02 11.59
N VAL A 444 7.38 -14.99 10.36
CA VAL A 444 7.07 -13.77 9.60
C VAL A 444 5.57 -13.73 9.34
N ASN A 445 4.87 -12.74 9.89
CA ASN A 445 3.45 -12.51 9.63
C ASN A 445 3.26 -11.04 9.24
N VAL A 446 3.24 -10.77 7.92
CA VAL A 446 3.26 -9.40 7.40
C VAL A 446 2.16 -9.20 6.38
N THR A 447 1.29 -8.22 6.65
CA THR A 447 0.51 -7.58 5.60
C THR A 447 1.35 -6.49 4.94
N LEU A 448 1.53 -6.63 3.63
CA LEU A 448 2.26 -5.67 2.81
C LEU A 448 1.55 -4.30 2.86
N PRO A 449 2.29 -3.18 2.99
CA PRO A 449 1.69 -1.86 2.88
C PRO A 449 0.93 -1.67 1.56
N ALA A 450 -0.04 -0.76 1.53
CA ALA A 450 -0.75 -0.47 0.29
C ALA A 450 0.18 0.17 -0.75
N ALA A 451 0.04 -0.23 -2.01
CA ALA A 451 0.54 0.55 -3.14
C ALA A 451 -0.30 1.83 -3.31
N ARG A 452 0.22 2.82 -4.03
CA ARG A 452 -0.50 4.07 -4.32
C ARG A 452 -1.24 3.95 -5.64
N LYS A 453 -2.43 4.55 -5.71
CA LYS A 453 -3.20 4.63 -6.96
C LYS A 453 -2.51 5.60 -7.91
N GLU A 454 -2.45 5.26 -9.18
CA GLU A 454 -1.95 6.15 -10.24
C GLU A 454 -2.89 7.34 -10.42
N HIS A 455 -2.33 8.49 -10.75
CA HIS A 455 -3.07 9.72 -11.01
C HIS A 455 -3.20 10.05 -12.50
N PHE A 456 -2.62 9.22 -13.37
CA PHE A 456 -2.77 9.29 -14.80
C PHE A 456 -3.28 7.97 -15.36
N VAL A 457 -4.20 8.07 -16.33
CA VAL A 457 -4.56 7.00 -17.26
C VAL A 457 -3.92 7.35 -18.59
N VAL A 458 -3.23 6.39 -19.19
CA VAL A 458 -2.61 6.53 -20.50
C VAL A 458 -3.39 5.68 -21.49
N GLU A 459 -3.88 6.30 -22.57
CA GLU A 459 -4.42 5.60 -23.73
C GLU A 459 -3.37 5.61 -24.84
N GLY A 460 -3.16 4.45 -25.45
CA GLY A 460 -2.05 4.22 -26.39
C GLY A 460 -0.84 3.59 -25.70
N GLY A 461 -0.27 2.58 -26.34
CA GLY A 461 0.85 1.80 -25.80
C GLY A 461 0.50 0.84 -24.65
N VAL A 462 1.53 0.15 -24.16
CA VAL A 462 1.47 -0.87 -23.11
C VAL A 462 2.36 -0.46 -21.93
N LYS A 463 1.78 -0.38 -20.74
CA LYS A 463 2.51 -0.12 -19.48
C LYS A 463 3.63 -1.13 -19.27
N GLY A 464 4.78 -0.66 -18.82
CA GLY A 464 6.01 -1.44 -18.66
C GLY A 464 6.85 -1.58 -19.94
N THR A 465 6.25 -1.36 -21.11
CA THR A 465 6.96 -1.38 -22.41
C THR A 465 7.06 0.03 -22.97
N ASP A 466 5.92 0.62 -23.34
CA ASP A 466 5.84 1.90 -24.03
C ASP A 466 5.88 3.10 -23.07
N TYR A 467 5.46 2.89 -21.82
CA TYR A 467 5.59 3.85 -20.73
C TYR A 467 5.72 3.15 -19.38
N THR A 468 6.24 3.85 -18.39
CA THR A 468 6.33 3.38 -17.00
C THR A 468 5.75 4.42 -16.05
N TYR A 469 5.22 3.97 -14.92
CA TYR A 469 4.73 4.84 -13.86
C TYR A 469 5.35 4.38 -12.54
N ARG A 470 6.30 5.15 -12.02
CA ARG A 470 7.00 4.82 -10.77
C ARG A 470 7.29 6.10 -9.99
N ASN A 471 7.16 6.04 -8.67
CA ASN A 471 7.42 7.18 -7.78
C ASN A 471 6.69 8.49 -8.16
N GLY A 472 5.44 8.38 -8.65
CA GLY A 472 4.69 9.56 -9.10
C GLY A 472 5.19 10.17 -10.40
N ILE A 473 5.95 9.42 -11.21
CA ILE A 473 6.50 9.88 -12.49
C ILE A 473 6.00 8.95 -13.60
N LEU A 474 5.27 9.51 -14.56
CA LEU A 474 4.89 8.88 -15.81
C LEU A 474 5.98 9.17 -16.87
N THR A 475 6.72 8.14 -17.26
CA THR A 475 7.80 8.25 -18.27
C THR A 475 7.45 7.46 -19.52
N PHE A 476 7.47 8.11 -20.68
CA PHE A 476 7.32 7.42 -21.96
C PHE A 476 8.65 6.82 -22.41
N ASN A 477 8.62 5.65 -23.05
CA ASN A 477 9.80 4.89 -23.47
C ASN A 477 9.87 4.69 -24.99
N THR A 478 8.71 4.70 -25.66
CA THR A 478 8.63 4.45 -27.11
C THR A 478 7.87 5.57 -27.81
N ASN A 479 8.30 5.85 -29.04
CA ASN A 479 7.67 6.82 -29.93
C ASN A 479 6.22 6.44 -30.22
N GLY A 480 5.31 7.42 -30.25
CA GLY A 480 3.90 7.10 -30.45
C GLY A 480 2.96 8.26 -30.25
N LYS A 481 1.66 7.95 -30.20
CA LYS A 481 0.59 8.88 -29.88
C LYS A 481 -0.09 8.39 -28.62
N TYR A 482 -0.14 9.27 -27.62
CA TYR A 482 -0.66 8.95 -26.30
C TYR A 482 -1.70 9.98 -25.90
N VAL A 483 -2.70 9.55 -25.12
CA VAL A 483 -3.63 10.44 -24.42
C VAL A 483 -3.40 10.25 -22.93
N VAL A 484 -3.22 11.34 -22.20
CA VAL A 484 -3.09 11.34 -20.74
C VAL A 484 -4.24 12.12 -20.14
N LYS A 485 -4.94 11.46 -19.22
CA LYS A 485 -6.07 12.02 -18.48
C LYS A 485 -6.05 11.59 -17.02
N HIS A 486 -6.81 12.26 -16.18
CA HIS A 486 -7.03 11.77 -14.82
C HIS A 486 -7.93 10.53 -14.80
N PRO A 487 -7.67 9.56 -13.90
CA PRO A 487 -8.63 8.52 -13.59
C PRO A 487 -9.85 9.12 -12.87
N GLU A 488 -10.96 8.39 -12.90
CA GLU A 488 -12.20 8.79 -12.22
C GLU A 488 -11.96 9.10 -10.73
N GLY A 489 -12.46 10.25 -10.29
CA GLY A 489 -12.35 10.74 -8.91
C GLY A 489 -11.08 11.53 -8.58
N ILE A 490 -10.13 11.68 -9.51
CA ILE A 490 -8.97 12.56 -9.35
C ILE A 490 -9.18 13.83 -10.16
N THR A 491 -9.02 14.99 -9.51
CA THR A 491 -9.17 16.31 -10.14
C THR A 491 -7.88 17.09 -10.20
N GLU A 492 -6.87 16.72 -9.42
CA GLU A 492 -5.53 17.31 -9.41
C GLU A 492 -4.49 16.29 -8.95
N THR A 493 -3.22 16.52 -9.27
CA THR A 493 -2.12 15.65 -8.86
C THR A 493 -0.81 16.40 -8.61
N SER A 494 0.04 15.79 -7.78
CA SER A 494 1.44 16.13 -7.58
C SER A 494 2.39 15.17 -8.30
N ASP A 495 1.89 14.40 -9.26
CA ASP A 495 2.66 13.48 -10.09
C ASP A 495 3.06 14.21 -11.39
N ARG A 496 4.16 13.80 -12.04
CA ARG A 496 4.69 14.49 -13.23
C ARG A 496 4.86 13.58 -14.43
N ILE A 497 5.00 14.20 -15.60
CA ILE A 497 5.22 13.52 -16.89
C ILE A 497 6.65 13.77 -17.38
N VAL A 498 7.29 12.74 -17.93
CA VAL A 498 8.65 12.82 -18.49
C VAL A 498 8.65 12.27 -19.92
N ILE A 499 9.21 13.08 -20.83
CA ILE A 499 9.41 12.76 -22.24
C ILE A 499 10.92 12.63 -22.47
N PRO A 500 11.41 11.44 -22.85
CA PRO A 500 12.85 11.16 -22.92
C PRO A 500 13.51 11.76 -24.16
N GLU A 501 14.85 11.68 -24.20
CA GLU A 501 15.64 12.07 -25.36
C GLU A 501 15.22 11.34 -26.64
N ASN A 502 15.25 12.03 -27.77
CA ASN A 502 14.91 11.50 -29.10
C ASN A 502 13.49 10.93 -29.23
N PHE A 503 12.60 11.18 -28.27
CA PHE A 503 11.19 10.84 -28.38
C PHE A 503 10.57 11.54 -29.59
N LYS A 504 9.80 10.81 -30.41
CA LYS A 504 9.07 11.37 -31.55
C LYS A 504 7.61 10.98 -31.43
N GLY A 505 6.73 11.96 -31.22
CA GLY A 505 5.34 11.61 -30.99
C GLY A 505 4.43 12.74 -30.59
N MET A 506 3.22 12.35 -30.20
CA MET A 506 2.15 13.25 -29.78
C MET A 506 1.65 12.84 -28.40
N LEU A 507 1.50 13.82 -27.51
CA LEU A 507 0.91 13.66 -26.19
C LEU A 507 -0.34 14.53 -26.10
N THR A 508 -1.51 13.90 -26.05
CA THR A 508 -2.78 14.60 -25.84
C THR A 508 -3.00 14.77 -24.35
N LEU A 509 -3.16 16.01 -23.89
CA LEU A 509 -3.55 16.32 -22.52
C LEU A 509 -5.07 16.48 -22.51
N ASP A 510 -5.76 15.63 -21.77
CA ASP A 510 -7.22 15.58 -21.71
C ASP A 510 -7.70 15.80 -20.27
N ASN A 511 -8.06 17.05 -19.98
CA ASN A 511 -8.57 17.50 -18.68
C ASN A 511 -7.65 17.17 -17.49
N ILE A 512 -6.34 17.42 -17.62
CA ILE A 512 -5.36 17.18 -16.55
C ILE A 512 -5.07 18.44 -15.72
N THR A 513 -4.88 18.26 -14.42
CA THR A 513 -4.39 19.30 -13.51
C THR A 513 -3.19 18.78 -12.73
N ILE A 514 -2.01 19.36 -12.97
CA ILE A 514 -0.76 19.02 -12.28
C ILE A 514 -0.26 20.25 -11.52
N ASN A 515 -0.07 20.13 -10.21
CA ASN A 515 0.46 21.19 -9.36
C ASN A 515 1.67 20.68 -8.58
N LEU A 516 2.82 21.32 -8.81
CA LEU A 516 4.10 20.93 -8.24
C LEU A 516 4.77 22.12 -7.56
N ASN A 517 5.74 21.81 -6.70
CA ASN A 517 6.52 22.82 -6.02
C ASN A 517 7.68 23.29 -6.89
N ASP A 518 8.73 22.49 -7.07
CA ASP A 518 10.03 22.95 -7.61
C ASP A 518 10.52 22.12 -8.82
N VAL A 519 9.68 21.24 -9.34
CA VAL A 519 9.96 20.36 -10.47
C VAL A 519 8.92 20.58 -11.59
N PRO A 520 9.28 20.33 -12.86
CA PRO A 520 8.37 20.54 -13.98
C PRO A 520 7.18 19.56 -13.96
N CYS A 521 6.02 20.04 -14.39
CA CYS A 521 4.82 19.20 -14.58
C CYS A 521 5.02 18.24 -15.75
N ILE A 522 5.58 18.76 -16.84
CA ILE A 522 6.01 17.98 -18.00
C ILE A 522 7.47 18.33 -18.29
N ASP A 523 8.36 17.35 -18.13
CA ASP A 523 9.79 17.48 -18.42
C ASP A 523 10.09 16.88 -19.79
N VAL A 524 10.40 17.74 -20.76
CA VAL A 524 10.67 17.36 -22.15
C VAL A 524 12.15 17.48 -22.43
N ALA A 525 12.79 16.36 -22.74
CA ALA A 525 14.19 16.35 -23.14
C ALA A 525 14.42 17.21 -24.41
N GLY A 526 15.52 17.96 -24.45
CA GLY A 526 15.78 18.94 -25.52
C GLY A 526 15.91 18.38 -26.94
N SER A 527 16.15 17.07 -27.09
CA SER A 527 16.23 16.37 -28.38
C SER A 527 14.93 15.67 -28.79
N ALA A 528 13.84 15.84 -28.04
CA ALA A 528 12.54 15.27 -28.37
C ALA A 528 11.83 16.08 -29.46
N ASP A 529 11.17 15.39 -30.38
CA ASP A 529 10.20 15.91 -31.34
C ASP A 529 8.78 15.64 -30.80
N LEU A 530 8.28 16.54 -29.95
CA LEU A 530 7.01 16.37 -29.25
C LEU A 530 5.94 17.33 -29.76
N THR A 531 4.77 16.80 -30.10
CA THR A 531 3.54 17.58 -30.19
C THR A 531 2.68 17.39 -28.95
N ILE A 532 2.38 18.46 -28.22
CA ILE A 532 1.37 18.46 -27.16
C ILE A 532 0.04 18.88 -27.80
N MET A 533 -0.93 17.98 -27.77
CA MET A 533 -2.29 18.21 -28.26
C MET A 533 -3.21 18.56 -27.09
N ILE A 534 -3.84 19.73 -27.12
CA ILE A 534 -4.71 20.19 -26.05
C ILE A 534 -6.14 19.71 -26.31
N ARG A 535 -6.72 18.96 -25.37
CA ARG A 535 -8.15 18.60 -25.33
C ARG A 535 -8.75 18.98 -23.97
N GLY A 536 -9.92 19.62 -23.99
CA GLY A 536 -10.57 20.07 -22.77
C GLY A 536 -9.76 21.16 -22.04
N THR A 537 -9.88 21.25 -20.72
CA THR A 537 -9.18 22.26 -19.90
C THR A 537 -8.05 21.63 -19.10
N ASN A 538 -6.82 22.04 -19.38
CA ASN A 538 -5.62 21.53 -18.73
C ASN A 538 -4.94 22.63 -17.91
N VAL A 539 -4.46 22.30 -16.72
CA VAL A 539 -3.82 23.25 -15.79
C VAL A 539 -2.49 22.67 -15.30
N LEU A 540 -1.37 23.33 -15.57
CA LEU A 540 -0.04 22.89 -15.11
C LEU A 540 0.64 24.02 -14.34
N GLY A 541 0.96 23.80 -13.07
CA GLY A 541 1.48 24.80 -12.16
C GLY A 541 2.74 24.38 -11.41
N VAL A 542 3.73 25.25 -11.38
CA VAL A 542 4.96 25.13 -10.59
C VAL A 542 5.09 26.36 -9.68
N HIS A 543 4.98 26.15 -8.38
CA HIS A 543 4.77 27.24 -7.41
C HIS A 543 6.03 27.66 -6.62
N SER A 544 7.16 27.01 -6.83
CA SER A 544 8.45 27.34 -6.24
C SER A 544 9.63 26.98 -7.17
N GLY A 545 10.84 27.41 -6.82
CA GLY A 545 12.03 27.14 -7.64
C GLY A 545 12.00 27.76 -9.05
N ASP A 546 12.84 27.20 -9.93
CA ASP A 546 13.16 27.71 -11.26
C ASP A 546 12.64 26.81 -12.40
N ALA A 547 11.90 25.74 -12.10
CA ALA A 547 11.36 24.85 -13.12
C ALA A 547 10.22 25.53 -13.92
N ALA A 548 10.11 25.15 -15.19
CA ALA A 548 8.97 25.53 -16.03
C ALA A 548 7.79 24.57 -15.85
N ALA A 549 6.56 24.99 -16.13
CA ALA A 549 5.41 24.07 -16.11
C ALA A 549 5.54 22.99 -17.20
N ILE A 550 5.82 23.42 -18.44
CA ILE A 550 6.31 22.58 -19.53
C ILE A 550 7.76 22.95 -19.78
N GLN A 551 8.68 22.11 -19.30
CA GLN A 551 10.09 22.34 -19.41
C GLN A 551 10.65 21.73 -20.68
N PHE A 552 11.30 22.54 -21.50
CA PHE A 552 11.97 22.13 -22.73
C PHE A 552 13.24 22.96 -22.91
N MET A 553 14.39 22.35 -22.62
CA MET A 553 15.70 22.98 -22.73
C MET A 553 16.45 22.45 -23.96
N ASN A 554 16.11 22.99 -25.13
CA ASN A 554 16.75 22.62 -26.39
C ASN A 554 17.93 23.54 -26.72
N VAL A 555 19.11 23.15 -26.25
CA VAL A 555 20.37 23.88 -26.46
C VAL A 555 21.15 23.42 -27.70
N THR A 556 20.75 22.30 -28.30
CA THR A 556 21.46 21.66 -29.43
C THR A 556 20.77 21.84 -30.77
N ASP A 557 19.57 22.45 -30.77
CA ASP A 557 18.73 22.61 -31.95
C ASP A 557 18.32 21.27 -32.59
N SER A 558 18.24 20.21 -31.76
CA SER A 558 18.03 18.83 -32.24
C SER A 558 16.60 18.32 -32.07
N GLY A 559 15.80 18.94 -31.21
CA GLY A 559 14.39 18.63 -31.00
C GLY A 559 13.46 19.80 -31.35
N CYS A 560 12.16 19.56 -31.16
CA CYS A 560 11.08 20.49 -31.42
C CYS A 560 9.92 20.27 -30.45
N LEU A 561 9.39 21.34 -29.87
CA LEU A 561 8.16 21.32 -29.07
C LEU A 561 7.06 22.06 -29.81
N VAL A 562 6.01 21.33 -30.20
CA VAL A 562 4.81 21.87 -30.84
C VAL A 562 3.66 21.84 -29.85
N ILE A 563 2.99 22.97 -29.65
CA ILE A 563 1.70 23.06 -28.95
C ILE A 563 0.62 23.24 -30.00
N ASP A 564 -0.39 22.39 -29.96
CA ASP A 564 -1.50 22.40 -30.90
C ASP A 564 -2.81 22.03 -30.18
N SER A 565 -3.97 22.25 -30.81
CA SER A 565 -5.27 22.05 -30.17
C SER A 565 -6.25 21.26 -31.04
N GLU A 566 -7.09 20.42 -30.43
CA GLU A 566 -8.23 19.83 -31.15
C GLU A 566 -9.36 20.85 -31.32
N GLU A 567 -10.26 20.63 -32.27
CA GLU A 567 -11.46 21.45 -32.46
C GLU A 567 -12.67 20.85 -31.71
N PRO A 568 -13.42 21.63 -30.89
CA PRO A 568 -13.18 23.04 -30.54
C PRO A 568 -11.94 23.23 -29.67
N GLU A 569 -11.24 24.36 -29.85
CA GLU A 569 -9.97 24.65 -29.16
C GLU A 569 -10.01 24.33 -27.65
N GLY A 570 -9.12 23.43 -27.22
CA GLY A 570 -8.82 23.18 -25.81
C GLY A 570 -8.07 24.34 -25.13
N GLU A 571 -8.15 24.36 -23.80
CA GLU A 571 -7.55 25.36 -22.93
C GLU A 571 -6.33 24.79 -22.19
N LEU A 572 -5.25 25.56 -22.12
CA LEU A 572 -4.02 25.23 -21.39
C LEU A 572 -3.60 26.41 -20.51
N LYS A 573 -3.79 26.26 -19.20
CA LYS A 573 -3.37 27.22 -18.18
C LYS A 573 -2.04 26.80 -17.60
N LEU A 574 -1.07 27.70 -17.62
CA LEU A 574 0.30 27.44 -17.21
C LEU A 574 0.76 28.45 -16.17
N HIS A 575 1.47 27.97 -15.15
CA HIS A 575 2.05 28.81 -14.12
C HIS A 575 3.45 28.36 -13.75
N GLY A 576 4.40 29.28 -13.73
CA GLY A 576 5.75 29.07 -13.19
C GLY A 576 6.19 30.23 -12.30
N ARG A 577 6.84 29.95 -11.16
CA ARG A 577 7.31 31.03 -10.27
C ARG A 577 8.47 31.84 -10.86
N ASN A 578 9.65 31.21 -10.96
CA ASN A 578 10.82 31.81 -11.59
C ASN A 578 11.11 31.21 -12.98
N GLY A 579 10.58 30.03 -13.28
CA GLY A 579 10.61 29.47 -14.63
C GLY A 579 9.40 29.90 -15.46
N PRO A 580 9.44 29.72 -16.79
CA PRO A 580 8.32 30.01 -17.66
C PRO A 580 7.18 29.00 -17.57
N GLY A 581 6.02 29.37 -18.11
CA GLY A 581 4.96 28.39 -18.38
C GLY A 581 5.40 27.35 -19.41
N ILE A 582 6.06 27.80 -20.49
CA ILE A 582 6.67 26.92 -21.51
C ILE A 582 8.10 27.38 -21.80
N GLY A 583 9.07 26.48 -21.68
CA GLY A 583 10.44 26.74 -22.13
C GLY A 583 11.50 26.23 -21.16
N SER A 584 12.64 26.94 -21.07
CA SER A 584 13.77 26.47 -20.26
C SER A 584 13.65 26.89 -18.79
N PRO A 585 14.39 26.26 -17.85
CA PRO A 585 14.45 26.71 -16.46
C PRO A 585 14.80 28.21 -16.29
N GLY A 586 14.39 28.78 -15.15
CA GLY A 586 14.45 30.20 -14.78
C GLY A 586 15.81 30.75 -14.33
N TYR A 587 16.93 30.26 -14.86
CA TYR A 587 18.28 30.78 -14.56
C TYR A 587 19.05 31.19 -15.82
N ASN A 588 19.99 32.14 -15.67
CA ASN A 588 20.58 32.93 -16.77
C ASN A 588 21.24 32.14 -17.92
N SER A 589 21.68 30.90 -17.70
CA SER A 589 22.35 30.07 -18.71
C SER A 589 21.41 29.12 -19.46
N ALA A 590 20.17 28.95 -18.99
CA ALA A 590 19.18 28.10 -19.64
C ALA A 590 18.48 28.85 -20.79
N TYR A 591 18.42 28.23 -21.96
CA TYR A 591 17.74 28.73 -23.15
C TYR A 591 17.08 27.59 -23.92
N THR A 592 16.23 27.94 -24.89
CA THR A 592 15.45 26.97 -25.65
C THR A 592 15.21 27.44 -27.08
N LYS A 593 15.12 26.50 -28.02
CA LYS A 593 14.87 26.74 -29.44
C LYS A 593 13.75 25.83 -29.94
N ASN A 594 13.17 26.14 -31.09
CA ASN A 594 12.16 25.33 -31.76
C ASN A 594 10.87 25.10 -30.94
N ILE A 595 10.33 26.17 -30.36
CA ILE A 595 8.98 26.15 -29.79
C ILE A 595 8.00 26.65 -30.86
N TYR A 596 7.00 25.84 -31.19
CA TYR A 596 5.95 26.16 -32.15
C TYR A 596 4.59 26.14 -31.47
N ILE A 597 3.77 27.16 -31.70
CA ILE A 597 2.38 27.20 -31.21
C ILE A 597 1.45 27.31 -32.41
N ASN A 598 0.68 26.26 -32.66
CA ASN A 598 -0.22 26.15 -33.81
C ASN A 598 -1.65 26.56 -33.49
N GLY A 599 -2.12 26.35 -32.25
CA GLY A 599 -3.51 26.58 -31.87
C GLY A 599 -3.76 26.43 -30.38
N GLY A 600 -4.99 26.73 -29.95
CA GLY A 600 -5.45 26.57 -28.57
C GLY A 600 -5.57 27.87 -27.78
N ILE A 601 -6.29 27.79 -26.65
CA ILE A 601 -6.45 28.89 -25.70
C ILE A 601 -5.41 28.72 -24.60
N ILE A 602 -4.32 29.48 -24.67
CA ILE A 602 -3.15 29.33 -23.80
C ILE A 602 -3.01 30.54 -22.89
N ASP A 603 -3.12 30.31 -21.58
CA ASP A 603 -2.90 31.34 -20.57
C ASP A 603 -1.61 31.04 -19.81
N VAL A 604 -0.56 31.83 -20.06
CA VAL A 604 0.75 31.64 -19.44
C VAL A 604 1.00 32.69 -18.36
N SER A 605 1.20 32.27 -17.12
CA SER A 605 1.56 33.15 -16.02
C SER A 605 2.95 32.83 -15.48
N SER A 606 3.69 33.87 -15.11
CA SER A 606 4.94 33.74 -14.37
C SER A 606 5.10 34.89 -13.39
N ASP A 607 5.40 34.58 -12.12
CA ASP A 607 5.51 35.59 -11.05
C ASP A 607 6.65 36.57 -11.31
N ASN A 608 7.81 36.05 -11.74
CA ASN A 608 9.04 36.82 -11.84
C ASN A 608 9.57 36.95 -13.27
N GLY A 609 8.82 36.58 -14.32
CA GLY A 609 9.35 36.73 -15.70
C GLY A 609 8.59 36.10 -16.85
N ILE A 610 9.27 35.27 -17.65
CA ILE A 610 8.84 34.97 -19.02
C ILE A 610 7.73 33.93 -19.01
N GLY A 611 6.63 34.15 -19.73
CA GLY A 611 5.56 33.16 -19.89
C GLY A 611 5.95 32.04 -20.86
N ILE A 612 6.45 32.39 -22.05
CA ILE A 612 6.95 31.42 -23.06
C ILE A 612 8.34 31.84 -23.51
N GLY A 613 9.33 30.96 -23.35
CA GLY A 613 10.72 31.18 -23.77
C GLY A 613 11.75 30.89 -22.69
N SER A 614 12.66 31.83 -22.44
CA SER A 614 13.71 31.63 -21.43
C SER A 614 14.11 32.90 -20.70
N TYR A 615 14.66 32.72 -19.51
CA TYR A 615 15.28 33.80 -18.73
C TYR A 615 16.71 34.14 -19.17
N SER A 616 17.23 33.46 -20.21
CA SER A 616 18.62 33.64 -20.62
C SER A 616 18.94 35.10 -20.89
N THR A 617 20.10 35.52 -20.39
CA THR A 617 20.72 36.81 -20.70
C THR A 617 21.92 36.66 -21.64
N THR A 618 22.20 35.45 -22.11
CA THR A 618 23.38 35.16 -22.95
C THR A 618 23.08 34.41 -24.25
N GLN A 619 21.92 33.75 -24.37
CA GLN A 619 21.55 32.95 -25.54
C GLN A 619 20.09 33.23 -25.96
N PRO A 620 19.79 33.30 -27.26
CA PRO A 620 18.45 33.59 -27.78
C PRO A 620 17.49 32.42 -27.60
N SER A 621 16.19 32.74 -27.50
CA SER A 621 15.13 31.76 -27.69
C SER A 621 14.60 31.83 -29.13
N GLU A 622 14.06 30.72 -29.63
CA GLU A 622 13.44 30.66 -30.95
C GLU A 622 12.02 30.14 -30.81
N ILE A 623 11.06 31.04 -31.03
CA ILE A 623 9.63 30.80 -30.79
C ILE A 623 8.86 31.21 -32.05
N THR A 624 8.07 30.30 -32.61
CA THR A 624 7.17 30.57 -33.74
C THR A 624 5.73 30.36 -33.33
N ILE A 625 4.89 31.37 -33.56
CA ILE A 625 3.45 31.31 -33.29
C ILE A 625 2.70 31.35 -34.62
N ASN A 626 2.12 30.22 -34.99
CA ASN A 626 1.32 30.04 -36.20
C ASN A 626 -0.18 30.34 -35.94
N GLY A 627 -0.68 30.15 -34.72
CA GLY A 627 -2.09 30.30 -34.38
C GLY A 627 -2.40 30.24 -32.88
N GLY A 628 -3.69 30.19 -32.53
CA GLY A 628 -4.19 30.15 -31.16
C GLY A 628 -4.43 31.52 -30.50
N THR A 629 -5.00 31.51 -29.30
CA THR A 629 -5.15 32.71 -28.45
C THR A 629 -4.21 32.60 -27.25
N ILE A 630 -3.27 33.53 -27.12
CA ILE A 630 -2.25 33.51 -26.08
C ILE A 630 -2.38 34.75 -25.19
N THR A 631 -2.41 34.53 -23.88
CA THR A 631 -2.53 35.59 -22.86
C THR A 631 -1.53 35.43 -21.72
N GLY A 632 -1.36 36.49 -20.92
CA GLY A 632 -0.56 36.48 -19.70
C GLY A 632 0.83 37.11 -19.82
N SER A 633 1.85 36.47 -19.24
CA SER A 633 3.24 36.94 -19.10
C SER A 633 4.00 37.04 -20.43
N LYS A 634 5.24 37.54 -20.41
CA LYS A 634 6.03 37.88 -21.62
C LYS A 634 6.33 36.68 -22.53
N ILE A 635 6.51 36.91 -23.82
CA ILE A 635 7.01 35.90 -24.78
C ILE A 635 8.37 36.35 -25.32
N GLY A 636 9.35 35.44 -25.30
CA GLY A 636 10.71 35.69 -25.82
C GLY A 636 11.81 35.40 -24.79
N SER A 637 12.88 36.19 -24.82
CA SER A 637 13.91 36.16 -23.77
C SER A 637 14.56 37.53 -23.55
N ASN A 638 15.35 37.67 -22.49
CA ASN A 638 15.96 38.93 -22.10
C ASN A 638 17.18 39.35 -22.96
N VAL A 639 17.59 38.52 -23.92
CA VAL A 639 18.59 38.88 -24.93
C VAL A 639 17.96 39.51 -26.16
N SER A 640 18.64 40.51 -26.72
CA SER A 640 18.16 41.27 -27.87
C SER A 640 18.10 40.49 -29.19
N ASN A 641 18.78 39.35 -29.30
CA ASN A 641 18.80 38.50 -30.50
C ASN A 641 17.86 37.29 -30.42
N SER A 642 16.95 37.27 -29.44
CA SER A 642 15.91 36.22 -29.34
C SER A 642 14.89 36.39 -30.45
N SER A 643 14.57 35.35 -31.21
CA SER A 643 13.59 35.47 -32.30
C SER A 643 12.20 35.00 -31.85
N VAL A 644 11.25 35.93 -31.89
CA VAL A 644 9.81 35.61 -31.76
C VAL A 644 9.15 35.91 -33.10
N ILE A 645 8.75 34.85 -33.81
CA ILE A 645 8.14 34.93 -35.13
C ILE A 645 6.64 34.72 -35.00
N ILE A 646 5.85 35.76 -35.25
CA ILE A 646 4.38 35.70 -35.25
C ILE A 646 3.90 35.59 -36.70
N LYS A 647 3.35 34.43 -37.06
CA LYS A 647 2.72 34.17 -38.36
C LYS A 647 1.19 34.23 -38.28
N GLY A 648 0.63 34.04 -37.09
CA GLY A 648 -0.81 34.05 -36.84
C GLY A 648 -1.16 34.05 -35.36
N GLY A 649 -2.43 33.87 -35.04
CA GLY A 649 -2.98 33.86 -33.68
C GLY A 649 -3.40 35.23 -33.13
N ASN A 650 -3.95 35.23 -31.91
CA ASN A 650 -4.35 36.39 -31.14
C ASN A 650 -3.48 36.52 -29.88
N ILE A 651 -2.53 37.43 -29.91
CA ILE A 651 -1.43 37.52 -28.93
C ILE A 651 -1.60 38.77 -28.08
N ARG A 652 -1.85 38.58 -26.78
CA ARG A 652 -2.05 39.70 -25.83
C ARG A 652 -0.84 39.95 -24.93
N ASN A 653 0.17 39.10 -25.01
CA ASN A 653 1.38 39.12 -24.19
C ASN A 653 2.34 40.24 -24.61
N GLU A 654 3.15 40.74 -23.67
CA GLU A 654 4.30 41.57 -24.01
C GLU A 654 5.37 40.74 -24.73
N LEU A 655 5.82 41.21 -25.89
CA LEU A 655 6.86 40.56 -26.71
C LEU A 655 8.21 41.21 -26.44
N ILE A 656 9.23 40.38 -26.22
CA ILE A 656 10.61 40.81 -25.95
C ILE A 656 11.62 40.02 -26.79
N GLY A 657 12.76 40.66 -27.10
CA GLY A 657 13.72 40.14 -28.07
C GLY A 657 13.51 40.76 -29.44
N GLU A 658 14.13 40.18 -30.47
CA GLU A 658 13.92 40.49 -31.88
C GLU A 658 12.57 39.91 -32.34
N ILE A 659 11.64 40.81 -32.68
CA ILE A 659 10.28 40.45 -33.05
C ILE A 659 10.09 40.49 -34.56
N VAL A 660 9.62 39.37 -35.11
CA VAL A 660 9.22 39.25 -36.52
C VAL A 660 7.72 39.05 -36.60
N ILE A 661 7.00 39.89 -37.34
CA ILE A 661 5.55 39.78 -37.51
C ILE A 661 5.20 39.65 -38.99
N ASP A 662 4.80 38.44 -39.38
CA ASP A 662 4.27 38.10 -40.70
C ASP A 662 2.73 38.07 -40.73
N GLY A 663 2.08 37.97 -39.57
CA GLY A 663 0.63 37.83 -39.46
C GLY A 663 0.11 37.87 -38.02
N GLY A 664 -1.21 37.71 -37.87
CA GLY A 664 -1.88 37.61 -36.56
C GLY A 664 -2.19 38.96 -35.89
N PHE A 665 -2.84 38.88 -34.73
CA PHE A 665 -3.31 40.03 -33.95
C PHE A 665 -2.44 40.22 -32.71
N VAL A 666 -1.43 41.09 -32.83
CA VAL A 666 -0.53 41.42 -31.71
C VAL A 666 -1.06 42.65 -30.99
N GLN A 667 -1.65 42.44 -29.82
CA GLN A 667 -2.26 43.49 -29.00
C GLN A 667 -1.34 43.94 -27.85
N GLY A 668 -0.49 43.03 -27.38
CA GLY A 668 0.44 43.30 -26.30
C GLY A 668 1.54 44.30 -26.68
N LYS A 669 2.32 44.70 -25.66
CA LYS A 669 3.43 45.63 -25.84
C LYS A 669 4.54 44.96 -26.64
N VAL A 670 5.06 45.65 -27.65
CA VAL A 670 6.22 45.21 -28.44
C VAL A 670 7.37 46.18 -28.17
N ASN A 671 8.51 45.67 -27.71
CA ASN A 671 9.63 46.49 -27.22
C ASN A 671 10.73 46.71 -28.28
N ASP A 672 10.38 46.75 -29.56
CA ASP A 672 11.31 47.04 -30.66
C ASP A 672 11.07 48.45 -31.22
N THR A 673 12.17 49.14 -31.55
CA THR A 673 12.13 50.45 -32.21
C THR A 673 11.73 50.36 -33.68
N GLU A 674 12.00 49.22 -34.31
CA GLU A 674 11.65 48.92 -35.70
C GLU A 674 11.27 47.43 -35.76
N ILE A 675 10.04 47.12 -36.17
CA ILE A 675 9.54 45.74 -36.27
C ILE A 675 9.55 45.34 -37.75
N LYS A 676 10.03 44.13 -38.05
CA LYS A 676 10.15 43.62 -39.42
C LYS A 676 9.28 42.38 -39.65
N ASN A 677 8.91 42.14 -40.90
CA ASN A 677 8.40 40.84 -41.33
C ASN A 677 9.57 39.92 -41.74
N SER A 678 9.28 38.65 -42.05
CA SER A 678 10.29 37.68 -42.50
C SER A 678 10.91 38.01 -43.87
N ALA A 679 10.30 38.91 -44.65
CA ALA A 679 10.87 39.43 -45.88
C ALA A 679 11.89 40.58 -45.65
N GLY A 680 11.96 41.10 -44.42
CA GLY A 680 12.82 42.21 -44.03
C GLY A 680 12.18 43.59 -44.15
N ASP A 681 10.90 43.68 -44.52
CA ASP A 681 10.17 44.95 -44.60
C ASP A 681 9.75 45.42 -43.21
N THR A 682 9.87 46.73 -42.97
CA THR A 682 9.36 47.37 -41.75
C THR A 682 7.84 47.34 -41.74
N VAL A 683 7.25 46.84 -40.66
CA VAL A 683 5.80 46.77 -40.45
C VAL A 683 5.34 47.76 -39.40
N TYR A 684 4.18 48.37 -39.64
CA TYR A 684 3.61 49.41 -38.81
C TYR A 684 2.32 48.93 -38.16
N LYS A 685 2.14 49.31 -36.89
CA LYS A 685 0.90 49.04 -36.16
C LYS A 685 -0.22 49.95 -36.69
N ALA A 686 -1.10 49.39 -37.51
CA ALA A 686 -2.19 50.07 -38.17
C ALA A 686 -3.52 49.81 -37.46
N ASN A 687 -4.31 50.87 -37.22
CA ASN A 687 -5.70 50.75 -36.79
C ASN A 687 -6.61 50.77 -38.01
N ILE A 688 -7.27 49.66 -38.30
CA ILE A 688 -8.10 49.50 -39.49
C ILE A 688 -9.56 49.44 -39.08
N THR A 689 -10.40 50.21 -39.77
CA THR A 689 -11.86 50.07 -39.69
C THR A 689 -12.36 49.19 -40.84
N LEU A 690 -12.92 48.05 -40.49
CA LEU A 690 -13.54 47.06 -41.38
C LEU A 690 -14.92 47.56 -41.84
N GLU A 691 -15.40 47.06 -42.99
CA GLU A 691 -16.70 47.47 -43.55
C GLU A 691 -17.90 46.86 -42.81
N ASN A 692 -17.68 45.85 -41.97
CA ASN A 692 -18.67 45.25 -41.08
C ASN A 692 -18.04 44.97 -39.70
N SER A 693 -18.82 45.10 -38.63
CA SER A 693 -18.41 44.81 -37.25
C SER A 693 -18.65 43.35 -36.83
N ASN A 694 -19.30 42.54 -37.67
CA ASN A 694 -19.62 41.13 -37.41
C ASN A 694 -18.62 40.15 -38.05
N VAL A 695 -17.32 40.32 -37.80
CA VAL A 695 -16.29 39.59 -38.56
C VAL A 695 -15.96 38.23 -37.96
N LYS A 696 -15.96 37.20 -38.81
CA LYS A 696 -15.62 35.81 -38.50
C LYS A 696 -14.19 35.46 -38.90
N SER A 697 -13.73 35.95 -40.05
CA SER A 697 -12.36 35.72 -40.56
C SER A 697 -11.85 36.92 -41.35
N LEU A 698 -10.55 37.16 -41.33
CA LEU A 698 -9.86 38.21 -42.09
C LEU A 698 -8.75 37.60 -42.96
N LYS A 699 -8.62 38.10 -44.18
CA LYS A 699 -7.47 37.87 -45.06
C LYS A 699 -6.84 39.21 -45.43
N VAL A 700 -5.51 39.23 -45.44
CA VAL A 700 -4.72 40.36 -45.95
C VAL A 700 -3.84 39.87 -47.09
N ASP A 701 -3.96 40.49 -48.25
CA ASP A 701 -3.29 40.09 -49.50
C ASP A 701 -3.48 38.60 -49.83
N GLY A 702 -4.67 38.07 -49.53
CA GLY A 702 -5.04 36.67 -49.73
C GLY A 702 -4.54 35.69 -48.67
N LYS A 703 -3.74 36.13 -47.69
CA LYS A 703 -3.28 35.30 -46.56
C LYS A 703 -4.24 35.38 -45.39
N ASP A 704 -4.54 34.25 -44.77
CA ASP A 704 -5.36 34.19 -43.56
C ASP A 704 -4.69 34.93 -42.40
N TYR A 705 -5.40 35.92 -41.86
CA TYR A 705 -5.10 36.58 -40.60
C TYR A 705 -6.02 35.97 -39.56
N ALA A 706 -5.46 35.18 -38.63
CA ALA A 706 -6.21 34.45 -37.62
C ALA A 706 -7.06 35.39 -36.74
N PHE A 707 -8.32 35.63 -37.14
CA PHE A 707 -9.19 36.64 -36.55
C PHE A 707 -9.82 36.11 -35.26
N PRO A 708 -9.63 36.78 -34.10
CA PRO A 708 -10.39 36.43 -32.92
C PRO A 708 -11.84 36.82 -33.20
N ALA A 709 -12.71 35.84 -33.37
CA ALA A 709 -14.16 36.01 -33.48
C ALA A 709 -14.66 36.96 -32.37
N GLN A 710 -14.84 38.24 -32.70
CA GLN A 710 -15.31 39.28 -31.79
C GLN A 710 -16.55 39.91 -32.41
N LEU A 711 -17.69 39.62 -31.81
CA LEU A 711 -18.96 40.22 -32.20
C LEU A 711 -18.96 41.72 -31.88
N GLY A 712 -19.14 42.55 -32.90
CA GLY A 712 -19.41 43.98 -32.74
C GLY A 712 -18.18 44.90 -32.75
N THR A 713 -17.02 44.41 -33.20
CA THR A 713 -15.84 45.28 -33.46
C THR A 713 -15.59 45.43 -34.95
N ASP A 714 -15.69 46.66 -35.45
CA ASP A 714 -15.22 47.04 -36.78
C ASP A 714 -13.77 47.55 -36.75
N LYS A 715 -13.17 47.77 -35.58
CA LYS A 715 -11.80 48.30 -35.45
C LYS A 715 -10.82 47.24 -35.00
N ILE A 716 -9.72 47.09 -35.73
CA ILE A 716 -8.68 46.11 -35.43
C ILE A 716 -7.28 46.70 -35.54
N TRP A 717 -6.36 46.14 -34.77
CA TRP A 717 -4.94 46.43 -34.86
C TRP A 717 -4.23 45.31 -35.60
N VAL A 718 -3.50 45.64 -36.66
CA VAL A 718 -2.64 44.72 -37.40
C VAL A 718 -1.29 45.37 -37.66
N TYR A 719 -0.30 44.54 -37.97
CA TYR A 719 1.02 44.99 -38.42
C TYR A 719 1.15 44.72 -39.91
N LEU A 720 1.36 45.78 -40.71
CA LEU A 720 1.49 45.68 -42.17
C LEU A 720 2.61 46.61 -42.67
N PRO A 721 3.30 46.26 -43.77
CA PRO A 721 4.31 47.14 -44.36
C PRO A 721 3.66 48.37 -45.03
N VAL A 722 4.49 49.33 -45.45
CA VAL A 722 4.02 50.50 -46.22
C VAL A 722 3.58 50.06 -47.60
N GLY A 723 2.41 50.54 -48.04
CA GLY A 723 1.87 50.19 -49.35
C GLY A 723 0.36 50.00 -49.33
N GLU A 724 -0.18 49.54 -50.45
CA GLU A 724 -1.58 49.16 -50.58
C GLU A 724 -1.77 47.68 -50.24
N HIS A 725 -2.76 47.38 -49.42
CA HIS A 725 -3.10 46.03 -48.97
C HIS A 725 -4.56 45.73 -49.23
N LYS A 726 -4.82 44.56 -49.82
CA LYS A 726 -6.16 44.08 -50.09
C LYS A 726 -6.68 43.32 -48.88
N LEU A 727 -7.77 43.80 -48.28
CA LEU A 727 -8.43 43.15 -47.16
C LEU A 727 -9.69 42.45 -47.64
N THR A 728 -9.88 41.24 -47.14
CA THR A 728 -11.10 40.47 -47.36
C THR A 728 -11.57 39.91 -46.03
N HIS A 729 -12.80 40.19 -45.62
CA HIS A 729 -13.35 39.58 -44.40
C HIS A 729 -14.70 38.92 -44.65
N GLU A 730 -14.96 37.84 -43.93
CA GLU A 730 -16.25 37.12 -43.93
C GLU A 730 -16.96 37.39 -42.62
N ASP A 731 -18.27 37.61 -42.65
CA ASP A 731 -19.09 37.66 -41.45
C ASP A 731 -19.61 36.27 -41.02
N PHE A 732 -20.25 36.17 -39.85
CA PHE A 732 -20.79 34.90 -39.37
C PHE A 732 -21.92 34.32 -40.23
N ASP A 733 -22.53 35.14 -41.10
CA ASP A 733 -23.55 34.72 -42.06
C ASP A 733 -22.95 34.25 -43.40
N GLY A 734 -21.62 34.29 -43.54
CA GLY A 734 -20.88 33.85 -44.73
C GLY A 734 -20.78 34.90 -45.82
N LYS A 735 -21.12 36.17 -45.56
CA LYS A 735 -20.99 37.25 -46.53
C LYS A 735 -19.57 37.82 -46.50
N THR A 736 -18.99 37.95 -47.69
CA THR A 736 -17.63 38.47 -47.89
C THR A 736 -17.65 39.96 -48.23
N TYR A 737 -16.70 40.70 -47.65
CA TYR A 737 -16.44 42.11 -47.87
C TYR A 737 -15.00 42.27 -48.36
N GLU A 738 -14.79 43.19 -49.30
CA GLU A 738 -13.49 43.41 -49.93
C GLU A 738 -13.22 44.90 -50.11
N PHE A 739 -12.08 45.37 -49.59
CA PHE A 739 -11.62 46.73 -49.76
C PHE A 739 -10.09 46.80 -49.70
N THR A 740 -9.54 47.88 -50.22
CA THR A 740 -8.10 48.14 -50.18
C THR A 740 -7.81 49.24 -49.18
N ILE A 741 -6.75 49.10 -48.40
CA ILE A 741 -6.21 50.16 -47.56
C ILE A 741 -4.80 50.54 -48.03
N ARG A 742 -4.37 51.75 -47.69
CA ARG A 742 -3.00 52.20 -47.85
C ARG A 742 -2.41 52.51 -46.47
N ILE A 743 -1.24 51.92 -46.20
CA ILE A 743 -0.45 52.16 -44.99
C ILE A 743 0.64 53.19 -45.30
N GLY A 744 0.71 54.25 -44.48
CA GLY A 744 1.76 55.27 -44.53
C GLY A 744 2.98 54.94 -43.66
N GLU A 745 4.09 55.67 -43.87
CA GLU A 745 5.34 55.55 -43.08
C GLU A 745 5.18 55.96 -41.60
N ASP A 746 4.05 56.55 -41.23
CA ASP A 746 3.65 56.90 -39.87
C ASP A 746 2.69 55.86 -39.23
N GLY A 747 2.38 54.77 -39.96
CA GLY A 747 1.44 53.74 -39.55
C GLY A 747 -0.04 54.11 -39.71
N THR A 748 -0.34 55.26 -40.34
CA THR A 748 -1.74 55.62 -40.66
C THR A 748 -2.29 54.68 -41.73
N ALA A 749 -3.52 54.21 -41.53
CA ALA A 749 -4.24 53.36 -42.46
C ALA A 749 -5.44 54.12 -43.04
N LYS A 750 -5.45 54.29 -44.37
CA LYS A 750 -6.54 54.96 -45.11
C LYS A 750 -7.20 53.97 -46.05
N GLN A 751 -8.53 53.99 -46.16
CA GLN A 751 -9.19 53.23 -47.22
C GLN A 751 -8.90 53.85 -48.59
N VAL A 752 -8.59 53.01 -49.59
CA VAL A 752 -8.36 53.48 -50.96
C VAL A 752 -9.71 53.83 -51.57
N ASN A 753 -9.86 55.10 -51.95
CA ASN A 753 -11.08 55.62 -52.56
C ASN A 753 -11.17 55.21 -54.04
N SER A 754 -12.37 55.25 -54.61
CA SER A 754 -12.62 54.92 -56.02
C SER A 754 -13.83 55.66 -56.58
N TRP A 755 -13.87 55.85 -57.90
CA TRP A 755 -15.06 56.36 -58.60
C TRP A 755 -16.13 55.27 -58.68
N THR A 756 -17.33 55.54 -58.18
CA THR A 756 -18.52 54.71 -58.37
C THR A 756 -19.29 55.10 -59.63
N GLU A 757 -19.16 56.35 -60.06
CA GLU A 757 -19.56 56.84 -61.39
C GLU A 757 -18.45 57.76 -61.92
N GLU A 758 -17.92 57.41 -63.09
CA GLU A 758 -16.86 58.18 -63.77
C GLU A 758 -17.34 59.57 -64.18
N LEU A 759 -16.39 60.50 -64.31
CA LEU A 759 -16.67 61.88 -64.72
C LEU A 759 -17.30 61.93 -66.10
N THR A 760 -18.45 62.58 -66.19
CA THR A 760 -19.13 62.90 -67.44
C THR A 760 -19.61 64.34 -67.46
N ILE A 761 -19.63 64.96 -68.63
CA ILE A 761 -20.22 66.29 -68.86
C ILE A 761 -20.72 66.37 -70.30
N GLN A 762 -21.80 67.11 -70.52
CA GLN A 762 -22.34 67.39 -71.85
C GLN A 762 -21.97 68.81 -72.27
N GLY A 763 -21.63 69.02 -73.54
CA GLY A 763 -21.45 70.36 -74.11
C GLY A 763 -22.77 71.14 -74.19
N TRP A 764 -22.70 72.46 -74.41
CA TRP A 764 -23.87 73.34 -74.57
C TRP A 764 -23.64 74.40 -75.65
N LYS A 765 -24.67 75.18 -76.00
CA LYS A 765 -24.47 76.30 -76.94
C LYS A 765 -24.17 77.58 -76.19
N TYR A 766 -23.34 78.43 -76.81
CA TYR A 766 -23.02 79.74 -76.29
C TYR A 766 -24.29 80.57 -76.03
N GLY A 767 -24.47 81.00 -74.78
CA GLY A 767 -25.65 81.75 -74.32
C GLY A 767 -26.73 80.90 -73.62
N GLU A 768 -26.64 79.57 -73.65
CA GLU A 768 -27.48 78.67 -72.84
C GLU A 768 -26.94 78.52 -71.41
N ASN A 769 -27.76 77.96 -70.51
CA ASN A 769 -27.30 77.58 -69.18
C ASN A 769 -26.21 76.48 -69.30
N ALA A 770 -25.14 76.61 -68.53
CA ALA A 770 -24.07 75.61 -68.51
C ALA A 770 -24.60 74.26 -68.01
N ASN A 771 -24.19 73.18 -68.68
CA ASN A 771 -24.42 71.83 -68.17
C ASN A 771 -23.47 71.55 -67.00
N HIS A 772 -23.94 70.76 -66.03
CA HIS A 772 -23.15 70.39 -64.87
C HIS A 772 -22.45 69.05 -65.07
N PRO A 773 -21.16 68.94 -64.72
CA PRO A 773 -20.49 67.65 -64.66
C PRO A 773 -21.12 66.74 -63.60
N SER A 774 -21.01 65.43 -63.82
CA SER A 774 -21.47 64.40 -62.88
C SER A 774 -20.40 63.33 -62.72
N ALA A 775 -20.06 63.06 -61.47
CA ALA A 775 -19.25 61.94 -61.01
C ALA A 775 -19.69 61.57 -59.58
N LYS A 776 -19.44 60.33 -59.17
CA LYS A 776 -19.64 59.89 -57.78
C LYS A 776 -18.41 59.13 -57.30
N ALA A 777 -17.96 59.46 -56.10
CA ALA A 777 -16.90 58.73 -55.42
C ALA A 777 -17.49 57.79 -54.37
N LYS A 778 -16.76 56.73 -54.01
CA LYS A 778 -17.11 55.84 -52.88
C LYS A 778 -17.11 56.63 -51.56
N PHE A 779 -16.13 57.51 -51.37
CA PHE A 779 -16.00 58.39 -50.22
C PHE A 779 -15.77 59.84 -50.62
N GLY A 780 -16.22 60.77 -49.77
CA GLY A 780 -15.97 62.21 -49.93
C GLY A 780 -16.92 62.93 -50.89
N THR A 781 -16.73 64.25 -50.99
CA THR A 781 -17.51 65.12 -51.89
C THR A 781 -16.69 65.44 -53.13
N VAL A 782 -17.29 65.31 -54.31
CA VAL A 782 -16.64 65.60 -55.59
C VAL A 782 -16.64 67.10 -55.86
N THR A 783 -15.48 67.65 -56.23
CA THR A 783 -15.33 69.03 -56.69
C THR A 783 -14.85 69.06 -58.14
N TYR A 784 -15.26 70.09 -58.89
CA TYR A 784 -14.96 70.19 -60.33
C TYR A 784 -14.14 71.43 -60.65
N THR A 785 -13.15 71.26 -61.52
CA THR A 785 -12.30 72.34 -62.03
C THR A 785 -12.17 72.24 -63.55
N TYR A 786 -11.92 73.36 -64.23
CA TYR A 786 -11.98 73.50 -65.69
C TYR A 786 -10.72 74.13 -66.27
N SER A 787 -10.38 73.78 -67.51
CA SER A 787 -9.25 74.34 -68.27
C SER A 787 -9.58 74.46 -69.77
N SER A 788 -8.97 75.43 -70.47
CA SER A 788 -9.06 75.52 -71.94
C SER A 788 -8.10 74.56 -72.66
N GLU A 789 -7.17 73.94 -71.93
CA GLU A 789 -6.17 73.01 -72.43
C GLU A 789 -6.18 71.73 -71.60
N GLU A 790 -6.02 70.57 -72.24
CA GLU A 790 -6.07 69.25 -71.58
C GLU A 790 -5.08 69.14 -70.42
N ASN A 791 -3.86 69.65 -70.60
CA ASN A 791 -2.78 69.68 -69.61
C ASN A 791 -2.55 71.10 -69.03
N GLY A 792 -3.56 71.98 -69.10
CA GLY A 792 -3.49 73.35 -68.61
C GLY A 792 -3.69 73.50 -67.09
N VAL A 793 -3.76 74.74 -66.62
CA VAL A 793 -4.09 75.05 -65.22
C VAL A 793 -5.60 74.98 -65.03
N TYR A 794 -6.05 74.13 -64.11
CA TYR A 794 -7.47 73.94 -63.81
C TYR A 794 -7.94 74.88 -62.68
N ALA A 795 -9.10 75.51 -62.86
CA ALA A 795 -9.71 76.42 -61.90
C ALA A 795 -11.21 76.17 -61.73
N SER A 796 -11.83 76.63 -60.64
CA SER A 796 -13.26 76.38 -60.35
C SER A 796 -14.25 77.13 -61.24
N GLY A 797 -13.80 78.10 -62.04
CA GLY A 797 -14.65 78.90 -62.92
C GLY A 797 -15.15 78.11 -64.14
N VAL A 798 -16.47 78.02 -64.30
CA VAL A 798 -17.10 77.35 -65.46
C VAL A 798 -16.83 78.16 -66.74
N PRO A 799 -16.24 77.56 -67.80
CA PRO A 799 -15.95 78.26 -69.04
C PRO A 799 -17.20 78.77 -69.75
N THR A 800 -17.11 79.95 -70.37
CA THR A 800 -18.22 80.57 -71.13
C THR A 800 -17.89 80.81 -72.60
N ASN A 801 -16.62 80.79 -72.98
CA ASN A 801 -16.19 81.04 -74.36
C ASN A 801 -16.43 79.82 -75.25
N VAL A 802 -16.79 80.06 -76.52
CA VAL A 802 -16.90 79.00 -77.53
C VAL A 802 -15.57 78.28 -77.71
N GLY A 803 -15.60 76.95 -77.78
CA GLY A 803 -14.43 76.10 -77.97
C GLY A 803 -14.48 74.81 -77.16
N THR A 804 -13.44 73.99 -77.30
CA THR A 804 -13.23 72.79 -76.48
C THR A 804 -12.66 73.19 -75.13
N HIS A 805 -13.27 72.68 -74.07
CA HIS A 805 -12.81 72.83 -72.69
C HIS A 805 -12.71 71.46 -72.03
N TYR A 806 -11.99 71.38 -70.93
CA TYR A 806 -11.76 70.15 -70.17
C TYR A 806 -12.22 70.35 -68.73
N VAL A 807 -12.81 69.32 -68.15
CA VAL A 807 -13.17 69.27 -66.73
C VAL A 807 -12.43 68.13 -66.03
N LYS A 808 -12.01 68.39 -64.79
CA LYS A 808 -11.51 67.38 -63.85
C LYS A 808 -12.41 67.31 -62.62
N ALA A 809 -12.56 66.12 -62.08
CA ALA A 809 -13.20 65.86 -60.81
C ALA A 809 -12.12 65.48 -59.79
N THR A 810 -12.19 66.07 -58.59
CA THR A 810 -11.28 65.75 -57.48
C THR A 810 -12.05 65.50 -56.20
N VAL A 811 -11.50 64.64 -55.34
CA VAL A 811 -11.94 64.42 -53.96
C VAL A 811 -10.73 64.64 -53.05
N GLU A 812 -10.92 65.48 -52.02
CA GLU A 812 -9.88 65.77 -51.03
C GLU A 812 -9.55 64.52 -50.18
N GLU A 813 -8.27 64.31 -49.91
CA GLU A 813 -7.81 63.25 -49.02
C GLU A 813 -8.15 63.57 -47.56
N THR A 814 -8.48 62.56 -46.77
CA THR A 814 -8.71 62.71 -45.32
C THR A 814 -7.83 61.75 -44.51
N ASN A 815 -8.04 61.70 -43.20
CA ASN A 815 -7.40 60.69 -42.34
C ASN A 815 -8.00 59.28 -42.55
N ASP A 816 -9.21 59.19 -43.11
CA ASP A 816 -9.95 57.93 -43.21
C ASP A 816 -9.85 57.30 -44.61
N TYR A 817 -9.70 58.10 -45.67
CA TYR A 817 -9.63 57.64 -47.06
C TYR A 817 -8.70 58.48 -47.94
N THR A 818 -8.17 57.88 -49.02
CA THR A 818 -7.29 58.54 -50.00
C THR A 818 -8.07 59.53 -50.90
N GLY A 819 -7.41 60.57 -51.40
CA GLY A 819 -7.98 61.47 -52.40
C GLY A 819 -8.23 60.80 -53.75
N LEU A 820 -8.96 61.48 -54.64
CA LEU A 820 -9.17 61.08 -56.04
C LEU A 820 -8.93 62.25 -56.99
N GLU A 821 -8.40 61.95 -58.16
CA GLU A 821 -8.36 62.87 -59.31
C GLU A 821 -8.76 62.08 -60.56
N SER A 822 -9.68 62.61 -61.36
CA SER A 822 -10.07 62.01 -62.64
C SER A 822 -9.12 62.44 -63.76
N ASN A 823 -9.10 61.66 -64.84
CA ASN A 823 -8.57 62.17 -66.11
C ASN A 823 -9.40 63.37 -66.59
N PRO A 824 -8.81 64.33 -67.34
CA PRO A 824 -9.54 65.37 -68.04
C PRO A 824 -10.62 64.79 -68.97
N VAL A 825 -11.85 65.30 -68.87
CA VAL A 825 -12.93 64.96 -69.81
C VAL A 825 -13.23 66.18 -70.69
N PRO A 826 -13.12 66.08 -72.02
CA PRO A 826 -13.41 67.19 -72.92
C PRO A 826 -14.93 67.41 -73.09
N PHE A 827 -15.33 68.67 -73.26
CA PHE A 827 -16.66 69.07 -73.72
C PHE A 827 -16.58 70.31 -74.61
N GLU A 828 -17.60 70.54 -75.42
CA GLU A 828 -17.61 71.63 -76.41
C GLU A 828 -18.71 72.65 -76.13
N ILE A 829 -18.34 73.93 -76.12
CA ILE A 829 -19.31 75.04 -76.17
C ILE A 829 -19.44 75.48 -77.63
N THR A 830 -20.56 75.15 -78.26
CA THR A 830 -20.79 75.37 -79.69
C THR A 830 -21.45 76.72 -79.98
N LYS A 831 -21.27 77.27 -81.19
CA LYS A 831 -21.92 78.54 -81.59
C LYS A 831 -23.43 78.34 -81.72
N ALA A 832 -24.21 79.29 -81.20
CA ALA A 832 -25.65 79.34 -81.47
C ALA A 832 -25.91 79.74 -82.94
N ASN A 833 -26.79 79.00 -83.63
CA ASN A 833 -27.18 79.32 -85.01
C ASN A 833 -28.08 80.56 -85.03
N THR A 834 -27.73 81.56 -85.85
CA THR A 834 -28.57 82.74 -86.10
C THR A 834 -29.22 82.62 -87.48
N THR A 835 -30.53 82.81 -87.57
CA THR A 835 -31.25 82.89 -88.86
C THR A 835 -31.60 84.34 -89.14
N LEU A 836 -31.20 84.85 -90.31
CA LEU A 836 -31.57 86.17 -90.82
C LEU A 836 -32.61 85.98 -91.93
N THR A 837 -33.78 86.58 -91.77
CA THR A 837 -34.84 86.56 -92.79
C THR A 837 -34.90 87.93 -93.46
N PHE A 838 -34.86 87.94 -94.79
CA PHE A 838 -34.99 89.16 -95.59
C PHE A 838 -36.41 89.22 -96.17
N GLU A 839 -37.15 90.28 -95.86
CA GLU A 839 -38.50 90.49 -96.40
C GLU A 839 -38.42 90.96 -97.86
N LYS A 840 -38.78 90.07 -98.80
CA LYS A 840 -38.67 90.32 -100.24
C LYS A 840 -39.58 91.46 -100.72
N ASP A 841 -40.75 91.63 -100.12
CA ASP A 841 -41.80 92.53 -100.60
C ASP A 841 -41.41 94.02 -100.56
N ASN A 842 -40.40 94.40 -99.76
CA ASN A 842 -39.92 95.80 -99.65
C ASN A 842 -38.77 96.17 -100.59
N ILE A 843 -38.22 95.18 -101.30
CA ILE A 843 -37.12 95.38 -102.28
C ILE A 843 -37.49 94.94 -103.69
N ASP A 844 -38.65 94.29 -103.88
CA ASP A 844 -39.17 93.89 -105.19
C ASP A 844 -39.97 95.05 -105.80
N LYS A 845 -39.30 95.88 -106.62
CA LYS A 845 -39.84 97.09 -107.23
C LYS A 845 -39.58 97.12 -108.73
N THR A 846 -40.64 97.35 -109.51
CA THR A 846 -40.50 97.67 -110.95
C THR A 846 -39.91 99.08 -111.11
N TYR A 847 -38.83 99.23 -111.88
CA TYR A 847 -38.00 100.45 -111.95
C TYR A 847 -38.78 101.73 -112.31
N ASP A 848 -38.75 102.72 -111.41
CA ASP A 848 -39.46 104.01 -111.52
C ASP A 848 -38.53 105.23 -111.33
N LYS A 849 -37.21 105.01 -111.45
CA LYS A 849 -36.13 106.00 -111.23
C LYS A 849 -35.98 106.54 -109.79
N HIS A 850 -36.66 105.94 -108.80
CA HIS A 850 -36.40 106.21 -107.38
C HIS A 850 -35.68 105.00 -106.76
N ALA A 851 -34.77 105.25 -105.81
CA ALA A 851 -34.06 104.17 -105.10
C ALA A 851 -35.05 103.24 -104.38
N ILE A 852 -34.73 101.94 -104.32
CA ILE A 852 -35.49 100.99 -103.49
C ILE A 852 -35.27 101.31 -102.01
N SER A 853 -36.27 101.02 -101.18
CA SER A 853 -36.17 101.16 -99.72
C SER A 853 -35.07 100.24 -99.17
N GLU A 854 -34.46 100.59 -98.03
CA GLU A 854 -33.54 99.68 -97.34
C GLU A 854 -34.25 98.35 -97.03
N PRO A 855 -33.63 97.18 -97.30
CA PRO A 855 -34.23 95.89 -97.01
C PRO A 855 -34.51 95.76 -95.51
N ASN A 856 -35.76 95.41 -95.18
CA ASN A 856 -36.12 95.03 -93.82
C ASN A 856 -35.45 93.68 -93.50
N VAL A 857 -34.57 93.70 -92.50
CA VAL A 857 -33.94 92.52 -91.93
C VAL A 857 -34.56 92.26 -90.56
N THR A 858 -35.26 91.14 -90.42
CA THR A 858 -35.71 90.66 -89.11
C THR A 858 -34.74 89.62 -88.56
N LYS A 859 -34.13 89.94 -87.42
CA LYS A 859 -33.32 89.00 -86.63
C LYS A 859 -34.24 88.25 -85.68
N GLN A 860 -34.47 86.96 -85.91
CA GLN A 860 -35.09 86.09 -84.93
C GLN A 860 -33.99 85.45 -84.06
N GLU A 861 -33.81 85.96 -82.84
CA GLU A 861 -33.20 85.17 -81.78
C GLU A 861 -34.25 84.14 -81.34
N VAL A 862 -33.93 82.84 -81.44
CA VAL A 862 -34.78 81.81 -80.86
C VAL A 862 -34.67 81.92 -79.34
N VAL A 863 -35.60 82.67 -78.74
CA VAL A 863 -35.81 82.69 -77.29
C VAL A 863 -36.77 81.56 -76.93
N LYS A 864 -36.22 80.59 -76.20
CA LYS A 864 -36.84 79.67 -75.22
C LYS A 864 -38.12 78.89 -75.60
N MET A 865 -38.02 77.58 -75.44
CA MET A 865 -38.85 76.91 -74.42
C MET A 865 -37.93 76.40 -73.31
#